data_AF-A0A1L9RWN0-F1
#
_entry.id   AF-A0A1L9RWN0-F1
#
_cell.length_a   1.000
_cell.length_b   1.000
_cell.length_c   1.000
_cell.angle_alpha   90.00
_cell.angle_beta   90.00
_cell.angle_gamma   90.00
#
_symmetry.space_group_name_H-M   'P 1'
#
loop_
_entity.id
_entity.type
_entity.pdbx_description
1 polymer ?
#
loop_
_entity_poly.entity_id
_entity_poly.type
_entity_poly.pdbx_seq_one_letter_code
_entity_poly.pdbx_strand_id
1 'polypeptide(L)'
;MSSVLNHVPSRSGVSSLRAAHLLRSRPWQKASRHNSPSLAIYKTKLSSNASHGPLSSFRFLTSDSSIASSEIELQHDQQNESYQNSSPISEPWRRIRLESHLNKHYSPSDLNHTRVSEPNESCSETSQLGKGGFIWGLETQAKSEGRDTKKRAAKNTRSKSKVARSSIPTPTEYLNNALRTRREQRPDLSRPSQGGYRPDSPRKPKKIPKPPRMSLQAILADYIRLVEPLLAQTSNMDNAGPGLTSAMNEVFCEGHIRYLTVRGYSPVDVMSWAWIFSSNTVYEAVLRIFILQGDHRTKHGPVQEVPPFIPLLLLRHKSLDAKTLRLLLIYSIHLLNGQPLPAVHSSIKPASDGMDLPKIQPSEPARPPVDPTMCTTFVVRLLYHARQVWPQAQLAIARAFAIYLTLPDPKESSSVIATQKMNQFRAEKFNTCLWLLSLPSKPGPFMSASIQQEAQFELLKAMAGHTPALPVTRRGYQGVVAVQLAHKKTSAERQSAELKAPSWPPWKEERLGIDSQRGIEGMKSRAMRVMSQMKEAGYSHTRWEEVSTILAGWDTDQSPTVQTRSLTRRPQSLSGPRGSKPGHQSIWVARIRATRTVREAWACFLSYQDQGLPPSGAMYAIMAEKLIFRRKAVEGYFDENSHALPGDGPEVFPEPSSARDLIYVPTEPPTLDELLNQMLSQGIRPSGRFLALLLRSASSFSVGLDYLNCSNLSDNQIQALSTVWGQQSDYNTQARKALNELPDYLFSSFISFLCNCSDFNRLYLARHNIRTADLFPVIMSDYHTIPSKTTTLSSYVESLGASDDLHHPKTLPHAVQLIKLRHSRYPPAWIHLLSALSKDRISVPYRKMSRGVQRVLAWHEVIEVMRWMKDRDVEPGLQGFHLLCTSFSKAVVAGVRHPDAAEEGLDLVSEASQRRGSWHAEHVCLSFDDMVQTGLCTLKDYFDQLVLPDAKTSHIVERSMTSVETATNSQVTVPPMLHVPSPAVLHAFVRALGLAEDHDGLLNLLRWMSQSATTLKEASDEYLNGERMMRRTLVAIRVFLEGSKERRFLGSSNPSYFNDSEVVSFSDPNVQEAYDIFTATPLWGSWPSEEEVWDYVHWEHPVQ
;
A
#
# COMPACT_ATOMS: atom_id res chain seq x y z
N MET A 1 -2.10 15.62 39.92
CA MET A 1 -2.80 16.54 40.84
C MET A 1 -4.13 16.91 40.19
N SER A 2 -5.19 17.05 40.98
CA SER A 2 -6.57 17.26 40.50
C SER A 2 -7.11 18.63 40.95
N SER A 3 -8.38 18.92 40.58
CA SER A 3 -9.16 20.13 40.89
C SER A 3 -8.83 21.40 40.08
N VAL A 4 -9.76 22.36 40.17
CA VAL A 4 -9.78 23.69 39.55
C VAL A 4 -9.80 23.72 38.00
N LEU A 5 -11.00 23.72 37.42
CA LEU A 5 -11.51 24.84 36.58
C LEU A 5 -12.98 24.61 36.16
N ASN A 6 -13.91 24.64 37.12
CA ASN A 6 -15.32 24.90 36.82
C ASN A 6 -15.52 26.41 36.68
N HIS A 7 -15.61 26.93 35.45
CA HIS A 7 -16.25 28.22 35.18
C HIS A 7 -16.75 28.30 33.74
N VAL A 8 -18.05 28.58 33.59
CA VAL A 8 -18.67 28.99 32.33
C VAL A 8 -18.72 30.53 32.29
N PRO A 9 -18.19 31.16 31.24
CA PRO A 9 -18.61 32.49 30.81
C PRO A 9 -19.57 32.38 29.62
N SER A 10 -20.55 33.29 29.54
CA SER A 10 -21.58 33.30 28.52
C SER A 10 -21.17 34.08 27.26
N ARG A 11 -21.82 33.75 26.13
CA ARG A 11 -21.99 34.55 24.90
C ARG A 11 -20.78 35.39 24.43
N SER A 12 -20.03 34.85 23.46
CA SER A 12 -19.48 35.68 22.37
C SER A 12 -20.07 35.20 21.04
N GLY A 13 -20.39 36.12 20.13
CA GLY A 13 -21.16 35.84 18.93
C GLY A 13 -20.28 35.40 17.75
N VAL A 14 -20.26 34.10 17.46
CA VAL A 14 -19.78 33.54 16.19
C VAL A 14 -20.83 32.52 15.72
N SER A 15 -21.19 32.55 14.44
CA SER A 15 -22.29 31.76 13.88
C SER A 15 -21.97 30.26 13.82
N SER A 16 -22.71 29.45 14.58
CA SER A 16 -22.76 28.00 14.37
C SER A 16 -23.62 27.67 13.13
N LEU A 17 -23.37 26.52 12.51
CA LEU A 17 -24.07 26.07 11.28
C LEU A 17 -25.59 25.92 11.44
N ARG A 18 -26.12 25.90 12.67
CA ARG A 18 -27.57 25.84 12.95
C ARG A 18 -28.31 27.18 12.73
N ALA A 19 -27.60 28.28 12.46
CA ALA A 19 -28.16 29.63 12.41
C ALA A 19 -28.34 30.21 10.99
N ALA A 20 -27.93 29.51 9.92
CA ALA A 20 -27.81 30.10 8.58
C ALA A 20 -29.14 30.32 7.82
N HIS A 21 -30.23 29.63 8.20
CA HIS A 21 -31.45 29.52 7.36
C HIS A 21 -32.62 30.46 7.73
N LEU A 22 -32.46 31.41 8.66
CA LEU A 22 -33.58 32.22 9.19
C LEU A 22 -33.53 33.74 8.87
N LEU A 23 -32.82 34.18 7.82
CA LEU A 23 -32.73 35.61 7.46
C LEU A 23 -32.88 35.93 5.96
N ARG A 24 -33.99 35.49 5.34
CA ARG A 24 -34.54 36.14 4.12
C ARG A 24 -36.08 36.15 4.08
N SER A 25 -36.68 37.07 4.82
CA SER A 25 -38.04 37.54 4.56
C SER A 25 -38.13 39.06 4.82
N ARG A 26 -38.72 39.81 3.87
CA ARG A 26 -39.09 41.21 4.07
C ARG A 26 -40.61 41.31 4.37
N PRO A 27 -41.07 42.34 5.09
CA PRO A 27 -42.20 42.17 6.01
C PRO A 27 -43.51 42.80 5.53
N TRP A 28 -44.65 42.18 5.86
CA TRP A 28 -45.99 42.76 5.68
C TRP A 28 -46.88 42.61 6.93
N GLN A 29 -46.96 43.71 7.70
CA GLN A 29 -48.06 44.20 8.55
C GLN A 29 -48.68 43.33 9.68
N LYS A 30 -49.62 43.95 10.43
CA LYS A 30 -50.03 43.59 11.81
C LYS A 30 -51.53 43.28 11.96
N ALA A 31 -51.85 42.30 12.80
CA ALA A 31 -53.01 42.24 13.70
C ALA A 31 -52.57 41.38 14.93
N SER A 32 -52.83 41.68 16.21
CA SER A 32 -54.09 41.98 16.91
C SER A 32 -55.02 40.75 16.97
N ARG A 33 -55.43 40.19 18.14
CA ARG A 33 -55.25 40.57 19.56
C ARG A 33 -55.63 39.40 20.51
N HIS A 34 -55.08 39.40 21.73
CA HIS A 34 -55.65 38.90 23.00
C HIS A 34 -55.92 37.40 23.33
N ASN A 35 -55.77 37.13 24.64
CA ASN A 35 -56.45 36.17 25.54
C ASN A 35 -56.08 34.66 25.57
N SER A 36 -55.34 34.30 26.63
CA SER A 36 -55.47 33.10 27.47
C SER A 36 -56.71 33.19 28.40
N PRO A 37 -57.04 32.22 29.31
CA PRO A 37 -56.40 30.94 29.69
C PRO A 37 -57.41 29.76 29.60
N SER A 38 -57.50 28.65 30.37
CA SER A 38 -56.81 28.02 31.54
C SER A 38 -57.28 26.54 31.71
N LEU A 39 -56.52 25.71 32.48
CA LEU A 39 -56.97 24.44 33.13
C LEU A 39 -57.29 23.23 32.19
N ALA A 40 -57.31 21.95 32.61
CA ALA A 40 -56.95 21.23 33.85
C ALA A 40 -56.17 19.94 33.46
N ILE A 41 -55.12 19.47 34.15
CA ILE A 41 -55.08 18.69 35.41
C ILE A 41 -56.04 17.48 35.44
N TYR A 42 -55.48 16.26 35.45
CA TYR A 42 -55.75 15.24 36.49
C TYR A 42 -54.57 14.24 36.61
N LYS A 43 -54.52 13.50 37.74
CA LYS A 43 -53.54 12.45 38.10
C LYS A 43 -54.27 11.07 38.07
N THR A 44 -53.72 9.87 38.33
CA THR A 44 -52.79 9.41 39.39
C THR A 44 -52.28 7.96 39.20
N LYS A 45 -51.00 7.72 39.59
CA LYS A 45 -50.43 6.58 40.38
C LYS A 45 -50.67 5.07 40.04
N LEU A 46 -49.53 4.33 40.00
CA LEU A 46 -49.21 2.98 40.58
C LEU A 46 -50.13 1.75 40.26
N SER A 47 -49.70 0.47 40.27
CA SER A 47 -48.61 -0.17 41.03
C SER A 47 -48.08 -1.51 40.45
N SER A 48 -46.79 -1.78 40.70
CA SER A 48 -46.14 -3.08 41.08
C SER A 48 -46.27 -4.41 40.29
N ASN A 49 -45.07 -4.94 39.97
CA ASN A 49 -44.58 -6.33 40.22
C ASN A 49 -44.72 -7.50 39.21
N ALA A 50 -43.53 -8.05 38.90
CA ALA A 50 -43.13 -9.48 38.96
C ALA A 50 -43.32 -10.45 37.76
N SER A 51 -42.20 -10.60 37.03
CA SER A 51 -41.40 -11.84 36.85
C SER A 51 -41.78 -12.96 35.86
N HIS A 52 -40.70 -13.62 35.40
CA HIS A 52 -40.56 -14.84 34.58
C HIS A 52 -41.10 -14.84 33.13
N GLY A 53 -40.25 -15.30 32.21
CA GLY A 53 -40.64 -15.97 30.97
C GLY A 53 -40.21 -17.44 31.08
N PRO A 54 -39.57 -18.04 30.07
CA PRO A 54 -39.80 -17.97 28.63
C PRO A 54 -40.42 -19.29 28.13
N LEU A 55 -40.91 -19.35 26.88
CA LEU A 55 -41.10 -20.63 26.20
C LEU A 55 -40.98 -20.47 24.67
N SER A 56 -40.63 -21.57 24.01
CA SER A 56 -40.27 -21.62 22.59
C SER A 56 -41.31 -22.36 21.76
N SER A 57 -41.18 -22.23 20.43
CA SER A 57 -41.69 -23.15 19.40
C SER A 57 -43.20 -23.35 19.30
N PHE A 58 -43.74 -23.17 18.09
CA PHE A 58 -44.30 -24.32 17.36
C PHE A 58 -44.23 -24.09 15.84
N ARG A 59 -43.86 -25.14 15.11
CA ARG A 59 -44.20 -25.34 13.68
C ARG A 59 -45.64 -25.93 13.65
N PHE A 60 -46.37 -26.13 12.55
CA PHE A 60 -46.03 -26.32 11.13
C PHE A 60 -47.36 -26.34 10.30
N LEU A 61 -47.28 -26.45 8.96
CA LEU A 61 -48.31 -27.02 8.03
C LEU A 61 -49.62 -26.20 7.84
N THR A 62 -49.85 -25.51 6.71
CA THR A 62 -50.23 -25.92 5.31
C THR A 62 -51.73 -26.10 5.06
N SER A 63 -52.24 -25.42 4.01
CA SER A 63 -53.35 -25.87 3.17
C SER A 63 -53.31 -25.16 1.80
N ASP A 64 -53.71 -25.86 0.73
CA ASP A 64 -53.33 -25.56 -0.65
C ASP A 64 -54.40 -24.90 -1.54
N SER A 65 -53.93 -24.04 -2.45
CA SER A 65 -54.30 -23.96 -3.89
C SER A 65 -55.71 -23.61 -4.41
N SER A 66 -55.71 -22.84 -5.51
CA SER A 66 -56.75 -22.73 -6.58
C SER A 66 -58.08 -22.02 -6.20
N ILE A 67 -58.88 -21.42 -7.10
CA ILE A 67 -59.24 -21.74 -8.51
C ILE A 67 -59.32 -20.47 -9.42
N ALA A 68 -59.42 -20.68 -10.74
CA ALA A 68 -59.73 -19.75 -11.86
C ALA A 68 -60.91 -18.76 -11.61
N SER A 69 -61.08 -17.58 -12.24
CA SER A 69 -60.74 -16.97 -13.56
C SER A 69 -61.90 -16.96 -14.61
N SER A 70 -62.58 -15.81 -14.74
CA SER A 70 -63.30 -15.26 -15.90
C SER A 70 -63.60 -13.76 -15.63
N GLU A 71 -63.18 -12.81 -16.47
CA GLU A 71 -63.94 -12.17 -17.59
C GLU A 71 -65.25 -11.48 -17.11
N ILE A 72 -65.52 -10.20 -17.38
CA ILE A 72 -65.61 -9.51 -18.70
C ILE A 72 -65.15 -8.02 -18.65
N GLU A 73 -64.84 -7.48 -19.83
CA GLU A 73 -64.72 -6.07 -20.33
C GLU A 73 -65.64 -4.98 -19.70
N LEU A 74 -65.50 -3.64 -19.85
CA LEU A 74 -64.55 -2.62 -20.40
C LEU A 74 -64.92 -1.28 -19.67
N GLN A 75 -64.16 -0.18 -19.56
CA GLN A 75 -63.50 0.64 -20.59
C GLN A 75 -62.57 1.72 -19.93
N HIS A 76 -62.03 2.64 -20.73
CA HIS A 76 -61.09 3.77 -20.46
C HIS A 76 -61.40 4.67 -19.22
N ASP A 77 -60.44 5.37 -18.60
CA ASP A 77 -59.43 6.28 -19.22
C ASP A 77 -57.95 6.11 -18.85
N GLN A 78 -57.08 6.63 -19.74
CA GLN A 78 -55.63 6.73 -19.59
C GLN A 78 -55.18 8.20 -19.46
N GLN A 79 -54.17 8.46 -18.62
CA GLN A 79 -53.13 9.44 -18.97
C GLN A 79 -51.75 8.87 -18.63
N ASN A 80 -50.82 8.99 -19.56
CA ASN A 80 -49.43 8.54 -19.41
C ASN A 80 -48.57 9.67 -18.81
N GLU A 81 -47.68 9.34 -17.88
CA GLU A 81 -46.35 9.94 -17.88
C GLU A 81 -45.33 8.85 -18.25
N SER A 82 -44.42 9.19 -19.16
CA SER A 82 -43.63 8.19 -19.88
C SER A 82 -42.17 8.16 -19.43
N TYR A 83 -41.70 6.97 -19.06
CA TYR A 83 -40.26 6.69 -19.00
C TYR A 83 -39.69 6.74 -20.42
N GLN A 84 -38.90 7.78 -20.73
CA GLN A 84 -38.21 7.90 -22.02
C GLN A 84 -36.68 7.98 -21.86
N ASN A 85 -36.03 6.99 -22.47
CA ASN A 85 -34.73 7.09 -23.15
C ASN A 85 -33.56 7.77 -22.39
N SER A 86 -32.91 6.99 -21.53
CA SER A 86 -31.48 7.18 -21.25
C SER A 86 -30.64 6.87 -22.50
N SER A 87 -30.39 7.87 -23.34
CA SER A 87 -29.51 7.77 -24.51
C SER A 87 -28.08 7.33 -24.13
N PRO A 88 -27.35 6.62 -25.02
CA PRO A 88 -26.02 6.08 -24.70
C PRO A 88 -25.03 7.16 -24.29
N ILE A 89 -24.55 7.06 -23.05
CA ILE A 89 -23.80 8.08 -22.29
C ILE A 89 -22.44 8.44 -22.94
N SER A 90 -21.90 7.59 -23.82
CA SER A 90 -20.59 7.78 -24.44
C SER A 90 -20.51 8.91 -25.48
N GLU A 91 -21.64 9.26 -26.14
CA GLU A 91 -21.67 10.35 -27.12
C GLU A 91 -21.50 11.73 -26.45
N PRO A 92 -22.32 12.12 -25.45
CA PRO A 92 -22.17 13.40 -24.74
C PRO A 92 -20.76 13.62 -24.17
N TRP A 93 -20.12 12.61 -23.56
CA TRP A 93 -18.81 12.79 -22.97
C TRP A 93 -17.68 12.96 -23.99
N ARG A 94 -17.70 12.21 -25.09
CA ARG A 94 -16.77 12.44 -26.20
C ARG A 94 -17.01 13.82 -26.83
N ARG A 95 -18.27 14.20 -27.01
CA ARG A 95 -18.67 15.48 -27.59
C ARG A 95 -18.19 16.66 -26.72
N ILE A 96 -18.45 16.64 -25.40
CA ILE A 96 -17.91 17.61 -24.42
C ILE A 96 -16.37 17.71 -24.48
N ARG A 97 -15.67 16.60 -24.75
CA ARG A 97 -14.21 16.59 -24.87
C ARG A 97 -13.72 17.22 -26.18
N LEU A 98 -14.38 16.92 -27.29
CA LEU A 98 -14.05 17.40 -28.65
C LEU A 98 -14.46 18.87 -28.87
N GLU A 99 -15.63 19.28 -28.36
CA GLU A 99 -16.13 20.66 -28.42
C GLU A 99 -15.40 21.59 -27.44
N SER A 100 -14.73 21.05 -26.42
CA SER A 100 -13.95 21.88 -25.51
C SER A 100 -12.82 22.62 -26.26
N HIS A 101 -12.85 23.95 -26.21
CA HIS A 101 -11.81 24.85 -26.75
C HIS A 101 -10.37 24.53 -26.26
N LEU A 102 -10.23 23.63 -25.28
CA LEU A 102 -9.00 23.18 -24.64
C LEU A 102 -8.24 22.09 -25.42
N ASN A 103 -8.87 21.42 -26.40
CA ASN A 103 -8.30 20.25 -27.09
C ASN A 103 -8.15 20.43 -28.62
N LYS A 104 -7.93 21.68 -29.09
CA LYS A 104 -7.76 22.01 -30.52
C LYS A 104 -6.44 21.48 -31.12
N HIS A 105 -6.34 20.16 -31.35
CA HIS A 105 -5.47 19.53 -32.37
C HIS A 105 -5.77 18.03 -32.52
N TYR A 106 -6.84 17.66 -33.24
CA TYR A 106 -6.88 16.55 -34.22
C TYR A 106 -8.22 16.52 -34.97
N SER A 107 -8.24 15.94 -36.18
CA SER A 107 -9.46 15.56 -36.91
C SER A 107 -9.25 14.16 -37.50
N PRO A 108 -10.15 13.17 -37.30
CA PRO A 108 -9.88 11.78 -37.62
C PRO A 108 -10.43 11.34 -38.99
N SER A 109 -9.61 11.40 -40.04
CA SER A 109 -9.86 10.74 -41.34
C SER A 109 -8.57 10.27 -42.03
N ASP A 110 -8.76 9.40 -43.02
CA ASP A 110 -7.88 9.07 -44.14
C ASP A 110 -6.54 8.34 -43.88
N LEU A 111 -6.66 7.01 -43.80
CA LEU A 111 -5.62 6.08 -44.23
C LEU A 111 -6.22 5.02 -45.17
N ASN A 112 -6.15 5.26 -46.49
CA ASN A 112 -5.88 4.27 -47.55
C ASN A 112 -6.19 4.84 -48.94
N HIS A 113 -5.16 4.98 -49.79
CA HIS A 113 -5.15 4.41 -51.15
C HIS A 113 -3.75 4.52 -51.78
N THR A 114 -3.31 3.48 -52.48
CA THR A 114 -2.01 3.39 -53.16
C THR A 114 -2.18 3.17 -54.67
N ARG A 115 -1.49 3.99 -55.47
CA ARG A 115 -1.06 3.78 -56.88
C ARG A 115 -0.06 4.91 -57.21
N VAL A 116 1.22 4.65 -57.49
CA VAL A 116 1.85 4.09 -58.72
C VAL A 116 2.23 5.19 -59.74
N SER A 117 3.53 5.49 -59.76
CA SER A 117 4.42 5.88 -60.88
C SER A 117 4.13 7.08 -61.81
N GLU A 118 4.99 8.11 -61.70
CA GLU A 118 5.87 8.73 -62.75
C GLU A 118 5.32 9.27 -64.11
N PRO A 119 6.04 10.20 -64.81
CA PRO A 119 7.01 11.21 -64.37
C PRO A 119 6.85 12.61 -65.08
N ASN A 120 7.89 13.47 -64.94
CA ASN A 120 8.34 14.56 -65.84
C ASN A 120 7.86 16.04 -65.72
N GLU A 121 8.84 16.90 -66.10
CA GLU A 121 8.76 18.24 -66.74
C GLU A 121 8.44 19.55 -65.96
N SER A 122 9.54 20.17 -65.48
CA SER A 122 10.04 21.52 -65.86
C SER A 122 9.27 22.83 -65.60
N CYS A 123 10.01 23.80 -65.03
CA CYS A 123 10.00 25.25 -65.34
C CYS A 123 8.71 26.10 -65.14
N SER A 124 8.76 27.41 -64.90
CA SER A 124 9.83 28.33 -64.44
C SER A 124 9.23 29.70 -64.01
N GLU A 125 9.98 30.47 -63.22
CA GLU A 125 9.99 31.95 -63.16
C GLU A 125 8.76 32.81 -62.76
N THR A 126 8.99 33.68 -61.76
CA THR A 126 8.48 35.08 -61.62
C THR A 126 6.99 35.37 -61.32
N SER A 127 6.59 36.56 -60.82
CA SER A 127 7.17 37.48 -59.79
C SER A 127 6.17 38.60 -59.41
N GLN A 128 6.39 39.28 -58.25
CA GLN A 128 5.82 40.62 -57.88
C GLN A 128 4.28 40.69 -57.64
N LEU A 129 3.66 41.69 -56.97
CA LEU A 129 4.10 42.84 -56.14
C LEU A 129 3.04 43.20 -55.05
N GLY A 130 3.37 44.07 -54.09
CA GLY A 130 2.42 44.79 -53.19
C GLY A 130 2.46 44.30 -51.72
N LYS A 131 3.08 44.94 -50.71
CA LYS A 131 3.70 46.27 -50.48
C LYS A 131 2.77 47.33 -49.82
N GLY A 132 3.18 47.79 -48.61
CA GLY A 132 2.53 48.81 -47.77
C GLY A 132 2.07 48.26 -46.40
N GLY A 133 2.49 48.75 -45.23
CA GLY A 133 3.61 49.64 -44.88
C GLY A 133 3.21 50.99 -44.24
N PHE A 134 3.61 51.24 -42.99
CA PHE A 134 4.03 52.55 -42.42
C PHE A 134 4.56 52.39 -40.96
N ILE A 135 5.30 53.38 -40.44
CA ILE A 135 6.08 53.35 -39.17
C ILE A 135 6.04 54.75 -38.51
N TRP A 136 6.34 54.81 -37.19
CA TRP A 136 6.61 55.97 -36.27
C TRP A 136 5.47 56.32 -35.29
N GLY A 137 5.73 56.75 -34.04
CA GLY A 137 7.00 56.72 -33.28
C GLY A 137 7.17 57.85 -32.24
N LEU A 138 7.85 57.55 -31.10
CA LEU A 138 8.50 58.51 -30.16
C LEU A 138 7.56 59.49 -29.37
N GLU A 139 7.93 60.15 -28.25
CA GLU A 139 8.91 59.89 -27.15
C GLU A 139 8.65 60.84 -25.94
N THR A 140 9.51 60.73 -24.90
CA THR A 140 9.69 61.66 -23.74
C THR A 140 8.62 61.60 -22.63
N GLN A 141 8.86 62.06 -21.39
CA GLN A 141 10.09 62.58 -20.74
C GLN A 141 10.24 62.04 -19.29
N ALA A 142 10.84 62.78 -18.35
CA ALA A 142 11.16 62.31 -16.99
C ALA A 142 11.03 63.41 -15.91
N LYS A 143 11.00 63.00 -14.63
CA LYS A 143 11.29 63.83 -13.44
C LYS A 143 11.81 62.98 -12.28
N SER A 144 12.44 63.61 -11.28
CA SER A 144 13.37 63.00 -10.31
C SER A 144 12.98 63.21 -8.84
N GLU A 145 13.78 62.61 -7.93
CA GLU A 145 13.81 62.78 -6.46
C GLU A 145 12.67 62.08 -5.67
N GLY A 146 12.90 61.47 -4.49
CA GLY A 146 14.14 61.27 -3.72
C GLY A 146 14.03 60.22 -2.58
N ARG A 147 15.11 60.09 -1.79
CA ARG A 147 15.35 59.29 -0.54
C ARG A 147 14.10 59.05 0.35
N ASP A 148 13.90 57.96 1.12
CA ASP A 148 14.59 56.67 1.41
C ASP A 148 13.57 55.75 2.19
N THR A 149 13.80 54.63 2.91
CA THR A 149 14.98 53.84 3.36
C THR A 149 14.64 52.33 3.57
N LYS A 150 15.70 51.50 3.72
CA LYS A 150 15.81 50.26 4.54
C LYS A 150 14.84 49.06 4.30
N LYS A 151 15.49 47.93 3.93
CA LYS A 151 15.17 46.52 4.28
C LYS A 151 13.84 45.91 3.77
N ARG A 152 13.91 45.20 2.64
CA ARG A 152 13.01 44.08 2.29
C ARG A 152 13.78 42.78 2.04
N ALA A 153 13.16 41.64 2.34
CA ALA A 153 13.79 40.32 2.30
C ALA A 153 13.93 39.76 0.87
N ALA A 154 15.07 39.12 0.59
CA ALA A 154 15.36 38.50 -0.71
C ALA A 154 14.61 37.16 -0.89
N LYS A 155 13.44 37.20 -1.53
CA LYS A 155 12.78 36.00 -2.09
C LYS A 155 13.61 35.42 -3.23
N ASN A 156 14.37 34.35 -3.00
CA ASN A 156 15.12 33.66 -4.06
C ASN A 156 14.29 32.56 -4.75
N THR A 157 13.19 32.97 -5.41
CA THR A 157 12.53 32.15 -6.43
C THR A 157 13.23 32.33 -7.77
N ARG A 158 14.17 31.43 -8.11
CA ARG A 158 14.77 31.35 -9.45
C ARG A 158 14.67 29.94 -10.02
N SER A 159 13.54 29.66 -10.66
CA SER A 159 13.58 28.80 -11.84
C SER A 159 14.40 29.52 -12.91
N LYS A 160 15.47 28.90 -13.39
CA LYS A 160 16.15 29.24 -14.64
C LYS A 160 16.67 27.97 -15.28
N SER A 161 16.48 27.84 -16.58
CA SER A 161 17.09 26.83 -17.42
C SER A 161 18.61 26.88 -17.27
N LYS A 162 19.23 25.73 -16.92
CA LYS A 162 20.68 25.60 -16.89
C LYS A 162 21.20 25.29 -18.30
N VAL A 163 21.73 26.32 -18.96
CA VAL A 163 22.83 26.11 -19.93
C VAL A 163 23.96 25.38 -19.18
N ALA A 164 24.54 24.36 -19.81
CA ALA A 164 25.40 23.40 -19.12
C ALA A 164 26.80 23.96 -18.79
N ARG A 165 26.95 24.59 -17.62
CA ARG A 165 28.27 24.67 -16.95
C ARG A 165 28.53 23.37 -16.19
N SER A 166 29.68 22.74 -16.46
CA SER A 166 30.11 21.49 -15.85
C SER A 166 30.39 21.66 -14.35
N SER A 167 29.42 21.28 -13.52
CA SER A 167 29.63 21.18 -12.07
C SER A 167 30.56 20.02 -11.75
N ILE A 168 31.64 20.31 -11.01
CA ILE A 168 32.56 19.31 -10.47
C ILE A 168 31.75 18.30 -9.62
N PRO A 169 31.85 16.98 -9.89
CA PRO A 169 31.10 15.97 -9.15
C PRO A 169 31.67 15.80 -7.73
N THR A 170 30.81 15.49 -6.76
CA THR A 170 31.27 15.01 -5.46
C THR A 170 31.91 13.61 -5.59
N PRO A 171 32.82 13.19 -4.69
CA PRO A 171 33.42 11.86 -4.76
C PRO A 171 32.39 10.72 -4.77
N THR A 172 31.27 10.89 -4.07
CA THR A 172 30.15 9.93 -4.09
C THR A 172 29.45 9.89 -5.45
N GLU A 173 29.28 11.01 -6.14
CA GLU A 173 28.72 11.04 -7.50
C GLU A 173 29.70 10.47 -8.53
N TYR A 174 31.01 10.71 -8.36
CA TYR A 174 32.07 10.12 -9.17
C TYR A 174 32.03 8.58 -9.11
N LEU A 175 31.99 8.01 -7.89
CA LEU A 175 31.81 6.56 -7.67
C LEU A 175 30.48 6.02 -8.24
N ASN A 176 29.38 6.75 -8.06
CA ASN A 176 28.08 6.35 -8.63
C ASN A 176 28.10 6.34 -10.18
N ASN A 177 28.90 7.21 -10.81
CA ASN A 177 29.05 7.21 -12.27
C ASN A 177 29.95 6.06 -12.73
N ALA A 178 31.07 5.78 -12.05
CA ALA A 178 31.94 4.63 -12.37
C ALA A 178 31.16 3.30 -12.30
N LEU A 179 30.37 3.09 -11.22
CA LEU A 179 29.50 1.92 -11.06
C LEU A 179 28.40 1.80 -12.14
N ARG A 180 27.94 2.92 -12.71
CA ARG A 180 26.98 2.92 -13.83
C ARG A 180 27.66 2.56 -15.15
N THR A 181 28.77 3.20 -15.48
CA THR A 181 29.51 2.91 -16.72
C THR A 181 29.97 1.45 -16.76
N ARG A 182 30.37 0.85 -15.63
CA ARG A 182 30.65 -0.59 -15.54
C ARG A 182 29.41 -1.45 -15.84
N ARG A 183 28.24 -1.10 -15.31
CA ARG A 183 26.97 -1.82 -15.59
C ARG A 183 26.55 -1.70 -17.06
N GLU A 184 26.81 -0.55 -17.69
CA GLU A 184 26.61 -0.31 -19.13
C GLU A 184 27.62 -1.06 -20.02
N GLN A 185 28.67 -1.66 -19.45
CA GLN A 185 29.73 -2.39 -20.16
C GLN A 185 29.65 -3.92 -20.02
N ARG A 186 28.77 -4.47 -19.17
CA ARG A 186 28.48 -5.92 -19.19
C ARG A 186 27.61 -6.24 -20.42
N PRO A 187 27.95 -7.23 -21.26
CA PRO A 187 27.05 -7.70 -22.30
C PRO A 187 25.83 -8.37 -21.66
N ASP A 188 24.64 -7.97 -22.11
CA ASP A 188 23.35 -8.45 -21.59
C ASP A 188 22.96 -9.75 -22.29
N LEU A 189 23.32 -10.89 -21.68
CA LEU A 189 23.10 -12.26 -22.19
C LEU A 189 21.61 -12.65 -22.29
N SER A 190 20.68 -11.75 -21.97
CA SER A 190 19.22 -12.01 -21.97
C SER A 190 18.47 -11.51 -23.22
N ARG A 191 19.20 -11.09 -24.29
CA ARG A 191 18.61 -10.66 -25.57
C ARG A 191 18.85 -11.65 -26.71
N PRO A 192 17.80 -12.20 -27.36
CA PRO A 192 17.96 -12.92 -28.62
C PRO A 192 18.42 -11.96 -29.73
N SER A 193 19.52 -12.32 -30.38
CA SER A 193 20.27 -11.47 -31.32
C SER A 193 19.80 -11.62 -32.77
N GLN A 194 18.67 -11.02 -33.14
CA GLN A 194 18.27 -10.93 -34.55
C GLN A 194 19.01 -9.80 -35.30
N GLY A 195 19.92 -10.23 -36.19
CA GLY A 195 20.42 -9.60 -37.42
C GLY A 195 20.48 -8.07 -37.55
N GLY A 196 21.69 -7.51 -37.68
CA GLY A 196 21.86 -6.11 -38.11
C GLY A 196 23.24 -5.47 -37.87
N TYR A 197 24.35 -6.19 -38.10
CA TYR A 197 25.69 -5.62 -37.85
C TYR A 197 26.04 -4.49 -38.83
N ARG A 198 26.11 -3.25 -38.32
CA ARG A 198 27.06 -2.23 -38.79
C ARG A 198 28.15 -2.07 -37.72
N PRO A 199 29.45 -1.94 -38.10
CA PRO A 199 30.53 -1.71 -37.15
C PRO A 199 30.51 -0.26 -36.64
N ASP A 200 29.75 -0.01 -35.57
CA ASP A 200 29.71 1.30 -34.91
C ASP A 200 31.06 1.55 -34.21
N SER A 201 31.71 2.67 -34.56
CA SER A 201 33.07 3.03 -34.10
C SER A 201 33.21 3.00 -32.56
N PRO A 202 34.34 2.52 -31.99
CA PRO A 202 34.52 2.38 -30.55
C PRO A 202 34.34 3.74 -29.84
N ARG A 203 33.20 3.89 -29.16
CA ARG A 203 32.80 5.12 -28.47
C ARG A 203 33.74 5.39 -27.30
N LYS A 204 34.76 6.23 -27.55
CA LYS A 204 35.75 6.68 -26.55
C LYS A 204 35.02 7.08 -25.25
N PRO A 205 35.43 6.55 -24.07
CA PRO A 205 34.71 6.80 -22.82
C PRO A 205 34.72 8.29 -22.51
N LYS A 206 33.53 8.84 -22.19
CA LYS A 206 33.37 10.25 -21.84
C LYS A 206 34.27 10.59 -20.65
N LYS A 207 35.19 11.54 -20.80
CA LYS A 207 36.09 11.99 -19.71
C LYS A 207 35.26 12.63 -18.59
N ILE A 208 34.92 11.84 -17.57
CA ILE A 208 34.29 12.33 -16.35
C ILE A 208 35.37 13.12 -15.57
N PRO A 209 35.13 14.40 -15.20
CA PRO A 209 36.11 15.15 -14.42
C PRO A 209 36.30 14.51 -13.04
N LYS A 210 37.56 14.24 -12.65
CA LYS A 210 37.91 13.72 -11.31
C LYS A 210 37.54 14.74 -10.22
N PRO A 211 37.12 14.31 -9.01
CA PRO A 211 36.88 15.22 -7.89
C PRO A 211 38.19 15.82 -7.34
N PRO A 212 38.23 17.10 -6.94
CA PRO A 212 39.45 17.80 -6.51
C PRO A 212 39.88 17.49 -5.06
N ARG A 213 39.37 16.41 -4.46
CA ARG A 213 39.71 15.98 -3.10
C ARG A 213 39.88 14.46 -3.08
N MET A 214 41.03 14.01 -2.60
CA MET A 214 41.32 12.59 -2.38
C MET A 214 40.36 12.02 -1.33
N SER A 215 39.71 10.90 -1.65
CA SER A 215 38.85 10.16 -0.74
C SER A 215 38.78 8.69 -1.10
N LEU A 216 38.39 7.83 -0.14
CA LEU A 216 38.21 6.40 -0.36
C LEU A 216 37.25 6.11 -1.53
N GLN A 217 36.20 6.92 -1.70
CA GLN A 217 35.26 6.80 -2.82
C GLN A 217 35.90 7.15 -4.17
N ALA A 218 36.84 8.11 -4.21
CA ALA A 218 37.54 8.48 -5.43
C ALA A 218 38.56 7.41 -5.86
N ILE A 219 39.34 6.87 -4.91
CA ILE A 219 40.30 5.80 -5.16
C ILE A 219 39.58 4.54 -5.66
N LEU A 220 38.49 4.13 -4.99
CA LEU A 220 37.66 3.01 -5.42
C LEU A 220 37.01 3.23 -6.80
N ALA A 221 36.58 4.46 -7.10
CA ALA A 221 36.01 4.79 -8.41
C ALA A 221 37.04 4.72 -9.54
N ASP A 222 38.29 5.10 -9.30
CA ASP A 222 39.38 4.94 -10.27
C ASP A 222 39.77 3.47 -10.44
N TYR A 223 39.82 2.66 -9.37
CA TYR A 223 40.00 1.20 -9.47
C TYR A 223 38.96 0.53 -10.38
N ILE A 224 37.67 0.78 -10.10
CA ILE A 224 36.51 0.25 -10.85
C ILE A 224 36.52 0.71 -12.33
N ARG A 225 37.15 1.85 -12.63
CA ARG A 225 37.18 2.46 -13.97
C ARG A 225 38.41 2.08 -14.80
N LEU A 226 39.54 1.75 -14.16
CA LEU A 226 40.83 1.57 -14.82
C LEU A 226 41.37 0.14 -14.73
N VAL A 227 41.21 -0.53 -13.59
CA VAL A 227 41.77 -1.87 -13.33
C VAL A 227 40.73 -2.96 -13.60
N GLU A 228 39.52 -2.77 -13.09
CA GLU A 228 38.46 -3.78 -13.17
C GLU A 228 38.01 -4.17 -14.59
N PRO A 229 37.94 -3.26 -15.58
CA PRO A 229 37.64 -3.65 -16.97
C PRO A 229 38.75 -4.50 -17.61
N LEU A 230 40.01 -4.35 -17.16
CA LEU A 230 41.14 -5.15 -17.66
C LEU A 230 41.13 -6.55 -17.04
N LEU A 231 40.83 -6.66 -15.74
CA LEU A 231 40.62 -7.95 -15.05
C LEU A 231 39.45 -8.77 -15.64
N ALA A 232 38.49 -8.11 -16.30
CA ALA A 232 37.41 -8.77 -17.03
C ALA A 232 37.77 -9.18 -18.47
N GLN A 233 38.96 -8.82 -18.96
CA GLN A 233 39.48 -9.17 -20.29
C GLN A 233 40.64 -10.17 -20.21
N THR A 234 41.37 -10.22 -19.10
CA THR A 234 42.48 -11.15 -18.83
C THR A 234 42.09 -12.62 -18.79
N SER A 235 40.80 -12.98 -18.86
CA SER A 235 40.35 -14.37 -18.94
C SER A 235 40.56 -15.02 -20.32
N ASN A 236 40.86 -14.23 -21.37
CA ASN A 236 40.76 -14.69 -22.75
C ASN A 236 42.07 -14.66 -23.57
N MET A 237 43.14 -14.00 -23.13
CA MET A 237 44.48 -13.99 -23.79
C MET A 237 45.60 -13.57 -22.81
N ASP A 238 46.77 -14.21 -22.91
CA ASP A 238 47.91 -14.04 -21.98
C ASP A 238 48.65 -12.68 -22.06
N ASN A 239 48.36 -11.85 -23.06
CA ASN A 239 49.14 -10.63 -23.36
C ASN A 239 48.72 -9.35 -22.60
N ALA A 240 47.87 -9.45 -21.57
CA ALA A 240 47.32 -8.27 -20.87
C ALA A 240 48.22 -7.66 -19.76
N GLY A 241 49.29 -8.35 -19.37
CA GLY A 241 50.16 -8.02 -18.22
C GLY A 241 50.59 -6.53 -18.09
N PRO A 242 51.25 -5.91 -19.08
CA PRO A 242 51.79 -4.55 -18.93
C PRO A 242 50.72 -3.45 -18.86
N GLY A 243 49.51 -3.70 -19.42
CA GLY A 243 48.39 -2.78 -19.29
C GLY A 243 47.82 -2.77 -17.88
N LEU A 244 47.71 -3.97 -17.26
CA LEU A 244 47.19 -4.12 -15.90
C LEU A 244 48.13 -3.50 -14.85
N THR A 245 49.44 -3.71 -14.96
CA THR A 245 50.41 -3.10 -14.04
C THR A 245 50.46 -1.59 -14.17
N SER A 246 50.39 -1.04 -15.39
CA SER A 246 50.28 0.42 -15.60
C SER A 246 49.00 1.00 -14.99
N ALA A 247 47.86 0.30 -15.10
CA ALA A 247 46.59 0.74 -14.51
C ALA A 247 46.60 0.67 -12.97
N MET A 248 47.20 -0.38 -12.39
CA MET A 248 47.40 -0.47 -10.93
C MET A 248 48.31 0.64 -10.42
N ASN A 249 49.36 1.03 -11.16
CA ASN A 249 50.24 2.13 -10.80
C ASN A 249 49.58 3.52 -10.91
N GLU A 250 48.63 3.75 -11.83
CA GLU A 250 47.82 5.01 -11.83
C GLU A 250 46.90 5.06 -10.60
N VAL A 251 46.26 3.93 -10.25
CA VAL A 251 45.27 3.87 -9.16
C VAL A 251 45.94 3.91 -7.79
N PHE A 252 47.03 3.17 -7.58
CA PHE A 252 47.76 3.05 -6.32
C PHE A 252 49.08 3.82 -6.34
N CYS A 253 49.06 5.06 -6.84
CA CYS A 253 50.20 5.96 -6.71
C CYS A 253 50.56 6.22 -5.23
N GLU A 254 51.79 6.63 -4.95
CA GLU A 254 52.33 6.84 -3.60
C GLU A 254 51.41 7.71 -2.71
N GLY A 255 50.82 8.77 -3.27
CA GLY A 255 49.87 9.64 -2.58
C GLY A 255 48.57 8.93 -2.17
N HIS A 256 48.06 8.00 -2.99
CA HIS A 256 46.90 7.18 -2.64
C HIS A 256 47.25 6.11 -1.60
N ILE A 257 48.41 5.44 -1.73
CA ILE A 257 48.89 4.48 -0.72
C ILE A 257 49.01 5.18 0.64
N ARG A 258 49.74 6.30 0.71
CA ARG A 258 49.88 7.11 1.94
C ARG A 258 48.54 7.59 2.49
N TYR A 259 47.57 7.93 1.63
CA TYR A 259 46.22 8.33 2.06
C TYR A 259 45.44 7.16 2.72
N LEU A 260 45.61 5.94 2.21
CA LEU A 260 45.00 4.71 2.75
C LEU A 260 45.68 4.31 4.06
N THR A 261 47.02 4.24 4.11
CA THR A 261 47.78 3.82 5.30
C THR A 261 47.53 4.74 6.50
N VAL A 262 47.43 6.06 6.29
CA VAL A 262 47.06 7.05 7.34
C VAL A 262 45.65 6.83 7.92
N ARG A 263 44.82 5.99 7.27
CA ARG A 263 43.47 5.61 7.73
C ARG A 263 43.36 4.14 8.12
N GLY A 264 44.47 3.42 8.21
CA GLY A 264 44.46 1.97 8.50
C GLY A 264 43.86 1.14 7.36
N TYR A 265 44.12 1.52 6.10
CA TYR A 265 43.69 0.75 4.92
C TYR A 265 44.85 0.45 3.98
N SER A 266 44.71 -0.64 3.22
CA SER A 266 45.66 -1.12 2.21
C SER A 266 45.06 -1.08 0.79
N PRO A 267 45.88 -1.29 -0.27
CA PRO A 267 45.35 -1.52 -1.62
C PRO A 267 44.41 -2.72 -1.73
N VAL A 268 44.64 -3.78 -0.94
CA VAL A 268 43.83 -5.01 -0.95
C VAL A 268 42.40 -4.74 -0.48
N ASP A 269 42.22 -3.85 0.50
CA ASP A 269 40.89 -3.45 0.97
C ASP A 269 40.07 -2.78 -0.15
N VAL A 270 40.71 -1.95 -0.99
CA VAL A 270 40.06 -1.33 -2.15
C VAL A 270 39.60 -2.39 -3.16
N MET A 271 40.37 -3.46 -3.34
CA MET A 271 39.97 -4.61 -4.17
C MET A 271 38.77 -5.34 -3.56
N SER A 272 38.78 -5.59 -2.25
CA SER A 272 37.66 -6.18 -1.51
C SER A 272 36.38 -5.33 -1.58
N TRP A 273 36.49 -4.00 -1.56
CA TRP A 273 35.35 -3.10 -1.74
C TRP A 273 34.82 -3.12 -3.18
N ALA A 274 35.70 -3.23 -4.18
CA ALA A 274 35.28 -3.44 -5.58
C ALA A 274 34.58 -4.80 -5.76
N TRP A 275 35.04 -5.84 -5.07
CA TRP A 275 34.39 -7.16 -5.05
C TRP A 275 33.00 -7.12 -4.39
N ILE A 276 32.80 -6.36 -3.31
CA ILE A 276 31.46 -6.10 -2.74
C ILE A 276 30.52 -5.50 -3.79
N PHE A 277 30.96 -4.47 -4.53
CA PHE A 277 30.12 -3.82 -5.55
C PHE A 277 30.03 -4.57 -6.89
N SER A 278 30.74 -5.70 -7.03
CA SER A 278 30.70 -6.59 -8.22
C SER A 278 29.54 -7.58 -8.22
N SER A 279 28.78 -7.66 -7.13
CA SER A 279 27.60 -8.52 -6.99
C SER A 279 26.49 -8.18 -7.98
N ASN A 280 25.66 -9.17 -8.29
CA ASN A 280 24.48 -8.99 -9.14
C ASN A 280 23.34 -8.35 -8.34
N THR A 281 23.03 -8.92 -7.17
CA THR A 281 22.04 -8.42 -6.20
C THR A 281 22.68 -7.56 -5.10
N VAL A 282 21.85 -6.79 -4.38
CA VAL A 282 22.30 -6.10 -3.16
C VAL A 282 22.48 -7.11 -2.00
N TYR A 283 21.68 -8.17 -1.97
CA TYR A 283 21.78 -9.25 -0.98
C TYR A 283 23.18 -9.88 -0.98
N GLU A 284 23.67 -10.32 -2.14
CA GLU A 284 25.06 -10.79 -2.33
C GLU A 284 26.10 -9.76 -1.84
N ALA A 285 25.93 -8.47 -2.16
CA ALA A 285 26.86 -7.43 -1.72
C ALA A 285 26.92 -7.29 -0.20
N VAL A 286 25.80 -7.50 0.51
CA VAL A 286 25.77 -7.52 1.97
C VAL A 286 26.40 -8.79 2.52
N LEU A 287 26.12 -9.97 1.95
CA LEU A 287 26.80 -11.22 2.35
C LEU A 287 28.32 -11.11 2.21
N ARG A 288 28.83 -10.47 1.16
CA ARG A 288 30.27 -10.21 0.98
C ARG A 288 30.87 -9.33 2.08
N ILE A 289 30.12 -8.39 2.66
CA ILE A 289 30.56 -7.60 3.83
C ILE A 289 30.68 -8.49 5.07
N PHE A 290 29.70 -9.37 5.33
CA PHE A 290 29.74 -10.30 6.47
C PHE A 290 30.90 -11.30 6.34
N ILE A 291 31.16 -11.85 5.15
CA ILE A 291 32.29 -12.76 4.88
C ILE A 291 33.62 -12.08 5.17
N LEU A 292 33.87 -10.89 4.60
CA LEU A 292 35.13 -10.15 4.81
C LEU A 292 35.38 -9.86 6.30
N GLN A 293 34.37 -9.42 7.05
CA GLN A 293 34.49 -9.18 8.49
C GLN A 293 34.70 -10.48 9.30
N GLY A 294 34.28 -11.63 8.78
CA GLY A 294 34.63 -12.95 9.31
C GLY A 294 36.09 -13.32 9.08
N ASP A 295 36.58 -13.18 7.85
CA ASP A 295 37.95 -13.55 7.44
C ASP A 295 39.05 -12.74 8.14
N HIS A 296 38.89 -11.40 8.23
CA HIS A 296 39.93 -10.52 8.78
C HIS A 296 40.33 -10.85 10.22
N ARG A 297 39.43 -11.44 11.03
CA ARG A 297 39.72 -11.90 12.41
C ARG A 297 40.73 -13.05 12.49
N THR A 298 41.08 -13.73 11.40
CA THR A 298 41.85 -14.98 11.44
C THR A 298 43.35 -14.85 11.21
N LYS A 299 43.86 -13.69 10.75
CA LYS A 299 45.23 -13.60 10.19
C LYS A 299 46.15 -12.54 10.80
N HIS A 300 45.69 -11.33 11.10
CA HIS A 300 46.52 -10.26 11.70
C HIS A 300 45.70 -9.36 12.66
N GLY A 301 46.36 -8.32 13.21
CA GLY A 301 45.93 -7.55 14.39
C GLY A 301 44.71 -6.61 14.24
N PRO A 302 44.82 -5.32 14.63
CA PRO A 302 43.67 -4.49 14.97
C PRO A 302 42.59 -4.42 13.88
N VAL A 303 41.35 -4.67 14.27
CA VAL A 303 40.19 -4.94 13.40
C VAL A 303 40.00 -3.84 12.35
N GLN A 304 40.28 -4.18 11.07
CA GLN A 304 39.94 -3.32 9.94
C GLN A 304 38.47 -3.46 9.58
N GLU A 305 37.67 -2.44 9.93
CA GLU A 305 36.25 -2.39 9.58
C GLU A 305 36.02 -1.89 8.15
N VAL A 306 35.04 -2.51 7.47
CA VAL A 306 34.57 -2.09 6.15
C VAL A 306 34.01 -0.65 6.22
N PRO A 307 34.57 0.32 5.47
CA PRO A 307 34.22 1.73 5.60
C PRO A 307 32.70 2.01 5.59
N PRO A 308 32.15 2.75 6.58
CA PRO A 308 30.71 3.01 6.67
C PRO A 308 30.06 3.69 5.44
N PHE A 309 30.83 4.25 4.50
CA PHE A 309 30.27 4.74 3.24
C PHE A 309 29.74 3.62 2.33
N ILE A 310 30.21 2.38 2.50
CA ILE A 310 29.85 1.21 1.69
C ILE A 310 28.42 0.73 1.99
N PRO A 311 28.05 0.36 3.24
CA PRO A 311 26.66 0.03 3.57
C PRO A 311 25.73 1.23 3.34
N LEU A 312 26.19 2.47 3.54
CA LEU A 312 25.43 3.65 3.17
C LEU A 312 25.15 3.72 1.66
N LEU A 313 26.08 3.30 0.80
CA LEU A 313 25.88 3.28 -0.65
C LEU A 313 24.91 2.16 -1.07
N LEU A 314 24.96 0.99 -0.43
CA LEU A 314 23.95 -0.07 -0.61
C LEU A 314 22.55 0.43 -0.19
N LEU A 315 22.45 1.07 0.99
CA LEU A 315 21.23 1.74 1.49
C LEU A 315 20.74 2.91 0.60
N ARG A 316 21.50 3.34 -0.42
CA ARG A 316 21.09 4.35 -1.42
C ARG A 316 20.28 3.76 -2.58
N HIS A 317 20.15 2.43 -2.68
CA HIS A 317 19.30 1.79 -3.68
C HIS A 317 17.82 2.19 -3.54
N LYS A 318 17.07 2.17 -4.66
CA LYS A 318 15.65 2.59 -4.70
C LYS A 318 14.69 1.61 -4.00
N SER A 319 15.06 0.34 -4.01
CA SER A 319 14.34 -0.79 -3.45
C SER A 319 15.37 -1.70 -2.77
N LEU A 320 14.96 -2.28 -1.65
CA LEU A 320 15.60 -3.38 -0.95
C LEU A 320 14.48 -4.31 -0.49
N ASP A 321 14.70 -5.60 -0.58
CA ASP A 321 13.88 -6.67 0.01
C ASP A 321 14.05 -6.71 1.55
N ALA A 322 13.18 -7.48 2.22
CA ALA A 322 13.21 -7.59 3.68
C ALA A 322 14.48 -8.29 4.21
N LYS A 323 15.07 -9.23 3.46
CA LYS A 323 16.24 -10.03 3.89
C LYS A 323 17.53 -9.20 3.85
N THR A 324 17.77 -8.49 2.75
CA THR A 324 18.84 -7.50 2.62
C THR A 324 18.71 -6.39 3.66
N LEU A 325 17.49 -5.91 3.94
CA LEU A 325 17.26 -4.92 4.99
C LEU A 325 17.58 -5.46 6.39
N ARG A 326 17.22 -6.72 6.70
CA ARG A 326 17.58 -7.38 7.98
C ARG A 326 19.08 -7.41 8.20
N LEU A 327 19.85 -7.89 7.21
CA LEU A 327 21.31 -7.97 7.30
C LEU A 327 21.95 -6.57 7.42
N LEU A 328 21.48 -5.58 6.65
CA LEU A 328 21.95 -4.20 6.76
C LEU A 328 21.58 -3.54 8.09
N LEU A 329 20.44 -3.89 8.69
CA LEU A 329 20.04 -3.40 10.01
C LEU A 329 20.97 -3.94 11.09
N ILE A 330 21.19 -5.25 11.14
CA ILE A 330 22.09 -5.90 12.10
C ILE A 330 23.51 -5.31 12.00
N TYR A 331 24.06 -5.23 10.78
CA TYR A 331 25.36 -4.60 10.52
C TYR A 331 25.40 -3.13 10.98
N SER A 332 24.32 -2.38 10.75
CA SER A 332 24.24 -0.97 11.19
C SER A 332 24.16 -0.83 12.71
N ILE A 333 23.49 -1.75 13.43
CA ILE A 333 23.43 -1.72 14.90
C ILE A 333 24.80 -2.00 15.50
N HIS A 334 25.56 -2.97 14.96
CA HIS A 334 26.96 -3.20 15.35
C HIS A 334 27.83 -1.94 15.20
N LEU A 335 27.77 -1.27 14.03
CA LEU A 335 28.47 0.00 13.79
C LEU A 335 28.04 1.14 14.74
N LEU A 336 26.78 1.19 15.14
CA LEU A 336 26.26 2.21 16.07
C LEU A 336 26.64 1.93 17.52
N ASN A 337 26.79 0.67 17.90
CA ASN A 337 27.20 0.26 19.24
C ASN A 337 28.73 0.19 19.43
N GLY A 338 29.52 0.35 18.35
CA GLY A 338 30.98 0.20 18.38
C GLY A 338 31.45 -1.23 18.62
N GLN A 339 30.63 -2.23 18.29
CA GLN A 339 30.90 -3.65 18.56
C GLN A 339 31.22 -4.40 17.26
N PRO A 340 32.41 -5.00 17.11
CA PRO A 340 32.80 -5.69 15.88
C PRO A 340 31.96 -6.95 15.67
N LEU A 341 31.53 -7.21 14.43
CA LEU A 341 30.67 -8.35 14.12
C LEU A 341 31.31 -9.70 14.50
N PRO A 342 30.51 -10.73 14.85
CA PRO A 342 31.01 -12.07 15.14
C PRO A 342 31.77 -12.70 13.96
N ALA A 343 32.72 -13.60 14.27
CA ALA A 343 33.42 -14.37 13.24
C ALA A 343 32.49 -15.39 12.56
N VAL A 344 32.56 -15.47 11.23
CA VAL A 344 31.79 -16.43 10.41
C VAL A 344 32.41 -17.84 10.41
N HIS A 345 33.74 -17.93 10.56
CA HIS A 345 34.47 -19.18 10.30
C HIS A 345 34.59 -20.10 11.53
N SER A 346 33.45 -20.63 11.98
CA SER A 346 33.41 -21.76 12.93
C SER A 346 32.27 -22.75 12.68
N SER A 347 31.78 -22.89 11.43
CA SER A 347 30.61 -23.73 11.09
C SER A 347 30.66 -24.44 9.73
N ILE A 348 31.86 -24.76 9.20
CA ILE A 348 32.01 -25.70 8.05
C ILE A 348 32.92 -26.87 8.43
N LYS A 349 32.66 -27.43 9.62
CA LYS A 349 32.94 -28.82 9.98
C LYS A 349 31.71 -29.34 10.74
N PRO A 350 31.25 -30.58 10.52
CA PRO A 350 30.26 -31.19 11.39
C PRO A 350 30.83 -31.29 12.81
N ALA A 351 29.97 -31.19 13.82
CA ALA A 351 30.39 -31.23 15.21
C ALA A 351 30.89 -32.63 15.60
N SER A 352 32.19 -32.77 15.83
CA SER A 352 32.81 -33.96 16.43
C SER A 352 33.31 -33.61 17.83
N ASP A 353 32.53 -34.03 18.82
CA ASP A 353 32.81 -34.02 20.26
C ASP A 353 32.92 -32.66 20.97
N GLY A 354 32.70 -32.69 22.29
CA GLY A 354 32.54 -31.52 23.14
C GLY A 354 33.85 -30.98 23.73
N MET A 355 34.07 -29.68 23.59
CA MET A 355 35.05 -28.90 24.38
C MET A 355 34.49 -27.50 24.66
N ASP A 356 34.85 -26.93 25.81
CA ASP A 356 34.17 -25.76 26.39
C ASP A 356 34.12 -24.51 25.50
N LEU A 357 32.99 -23.81 25.53
CA LEU A 357 32.90 -22.45 25.00
C LEU A 357 33.79 -21.50 25.82
N PRO A 358 34.78 -20.83 25.21
CA PRO A 358 35.57 -19.84 25.92
C PRO A 358 34.69 -18.66 26.32
N LYS A 359 34.59 -18.39 27.64
CA LYS A 359 33.87 -17.25 28.20
C LYS A 359 34.47 -15.95 27.65
N ILE A 360 33.76 -15.32 26.71
CA ILE A 360 34.14 -14.02 26.15
C ILE A 360 34.03 -13.00 27.28
N GLN A 361 35.18 -12.52 27.77
CA GLN A 361 35.21 -11.39 28.70
C GLN A 361 34.73 -10.13 27.97
N PRO A 362 33.92 -9.27 28.61
CA PRO A 362 33.44 -8.04 28.00
C PRO A 362 34.62 -7.08 27.79
N SER A 363 35.08 -6.96 26.54
CA SER A 363 36.02 -5.92 26.14
C SER A 363 35.41 -4.53 26.40
N GLU A 364 36.23 -3.57 26.84
CA GLU A 364 35.81 -2.19 27.07
C GLU A 364 35.02 -1.61 25.88
N PRO A 365 34.03 -0.72 26.12
CA PRO A 365 33.18 -0.17 25.07
C PRO A 365 33.99 0.73 24.12
N ALA A 366 34.52 0.12 23.05
CA ALA A 366 35.16 0.81 21.96
C ALA A 366 34.23 1.87 21.37
N ARG A 367 34.76 3.07 21.12
CA ARG A 367 33.95 4.19 20.60
C ARG A 367 33.32 3.81 19.26
N PRO A 368 32.02 4.09 19.02
CA PRO A 368 31.42 3.84 17.73
C PRO A 368 32.16 4.64 16.64
N PRO A 369 32.61 4.01 15.54
CA PRO A 369 33.44 4.65 14.51
C PRO A 369 32.66 5.61 13.60
N VAL A 370 31.40 5.90 13.93
CA VAL A 370 30.43 6.61 13.11
C VAL A 370 30.14 7.99 13.72
N ASP A 371 30.40 9.05 12.94
CA ASP A 371 30.03 10.45 13.29
C ASP A 371 28.50 10.63 13.44
N PRO A 372 28.00 11.49 14.36
CA PRO A 372 26.55 11.68 14.57
C PRO A 372 25.75 12.10 13.32
N THR A 373 26.36 12.82 12.38
CA THR A 373 25.77 13.16 11.08
C THR A 373 25.64 11.93 10.19
N MET A 374 26.62 11.03 10.25
CA MET A 374 26.64 9.77 9.52
C MET A 374 25.64 8.77 10.13
N CYS A 375 25.59 8.64 11.46
CA CYS A 375 24.56 7.90 12.19
C CYS A 375 23.14 8.37 11.80
N THR A 376 22.89 9.68 11.85
CA THR A 376 21.62 10.27 11.36
C THR A 376 21.33 9.85 9.91
N THR A 377 22.36 9.76 9.06
CA THR A 377 22.22 9.36 7.66
C THR A 377 21.89 7.86 7.48
N PHE A 378 22.42 6.97 8.34
CA PHE A 378 22.00 5.57 8.40
C PHE A 378 20.52 5.48 8.80
N VAL A 379 20.14 6.09 9.94
CA VAL A 379 18.77 6.03 10.48
C VAL A 379 17.74 6.58 9.50
N VAL A 380 18.03 7.68 8.80
CA VAL A 380 17.16 8.21 7.73
C VAL A 380 16.92 7.21 6.59
N ARG A 381 17.91 6.37 6.24
CA ARG A 381 17.80 5.37 5.16
C ARG A 381 17.17 4.06 5.66
N LEU A 382 17.53 3.61 6.85
CA LEU A 382 16.91 2.44 7.50
C LEU A 382 15.41 2.69 7.73
N LEU A 383 15.02 3.84 8.28
CA LEU A 383 13.60 4.24 8.43
C LEU A 383 12.91 4.56 7.10
N TYR A 384 13.64 4.75 6.00
CA TYR A 384 13.03 4.80 4.66
C TYR A 384 12.64 3.39 4.20
N HIS A 385 13.58 2.44 4.26
CA HIS A 385 13.42 1.06 3.78
C HIS A 385 12.52 0.21 4.69
N ALA A 386 12.59 0.37 6.01
CA ALA A 386 11.66 -0.28 6.96
C ALA A 386 10.21 0.04 6.60
N ARG A 387 9.91 1.31 6.32
CA ARG A 387 8.58 1.74 5.85
C ARG A 387 8.27 1.36 4.40
N GLN A 388 9.22 0.81 3.63
CA GLN A 388 8.94 0.21 2.31
C GLN A 388 8.53 -1.25 2.43
N VAL A 389 9.22 -2.05 3.25
CA VAL A 389 9.08 -3.53 3.28
C VAL A 389 8.91 -4.16 4.66
N TRP A 390 9.51 -3.63 5.73
CA TRP A 390 9.54 -4.26 7.06
C TRP A 390 9.29 -3.24 8.19
N PRO A 391 8.02 -2.88 8.49
CA PRO A 391 7.69 -1.85 9.47
C PRO A 391 8.20 -2.14 10.89
N GLN A 392 8.25 -3.41 11.30
CA GLN A 392 8.68 -3.90 12.62
C GLN A 392 10.08 -3.40 12.99
N ALA A 393 10.98 -3.27 12.02
CA ALA A 393 12.34 -2.76 12.24
C ALA A 393 12.40 -1.32 12.80
N GLN A 394 11.34 -0.52 12.66
CA GLN A 394 11.31 0.87 13.12
C GLN A 394 11.59 1.00 14.64
N LEU A 395 11.12 0.05 15.44
CA LEU A 395 11.34 0.04 16.90
C LEU A 395 12.82 -0.20 17.24
N ALA A 396 13.44 -1.23 16.65
CA ALA A 396 14.86 -1.53 16.82
C ALA A 396 15.75 -0.34 16.38
N ILE A 397 15.44 0.27 15.23
CA ILE A 397 16.14 1.45 14.72
C ILE A 397 15.99 2.64 15.68
N ALA A 398 14.80 2.87 16.23
CA ALA A 398 14.56 3.96 17.17
C ALA A 398 15.30 3.77 18.51
N ARG A 399 15.31 2.56 19.06
CA ARG A 399 16.07 2.25 20.30
C ARG A 399 17.58 2.38 20.12
N ALA A 400 18.13 1.81 19.04
CA ALA A 400 19.56 1.95 18.73
C ALA A 400 19.97 3.42 18.53
N PHE A 401 19.11 4.23 17.88
CA PHE A 401 19.35 5.66 17.71
C PHE A 401 19.24 6.46 19.01
N ALA A 402 18.33 6.07 19.91
CA ALA A 402 18.21 6.67 21.24
C ALA A 402 19.48 6.44 22.05
N ILE A 403 19.92 5.19 22.19
CA ILE A 403 21.14 4.80 22.92
C ILE A 403 22.37 5.54 22.38
N TYR A 404 22.56 5.55 21.06
CA TYR A 404 23.66 6.27 20.42
C TYR A 404 23.65 7.78 20.72
N LEU A 405 22.48 8.42 20.77
CA LEU A 405 22.35 9.85 21.08
C LEU A 405 22.40 10.18 22.58
N THR A 406 22.14 9.22 23.48
CA THR A 406 22.21 9.44 24.93
C THR A 406 23.56 9.06 25.54
N LEU A 407 24.42 8.31 24.84
CA LEU A 407 25.78 7.99 25.28
C LEU A 407 26.53 9.25 25.81
N PRO A 408 27.22 9.16 26.96
CA PRO A 408 28.08 10.24 27.45
C PRO A 408 29.33 10.39 26.57
N ASP A 409 29.86 11.62 26.46
CA ASP A 409 31.12 11.85 25.75
C ASP A 409 32.28 11.78 26.76
N PRO A 410 33.25 10.86 26.62
CA PRO A 410 34.41 10.78 27.52
C PRO A 410 35.31 12.03 27.49
N LYS A 411 34.98 13.07 26.71
CA LYS A 411 35.57 14.42 26.77
C LYS A 411 34.72 15.41 27.58
N GLU A 412 34.08 14.95 28.66
CA GLU A 412 33.16 15.75 29.49
C GLU A 412 33.80 16.96 30.23
N SER A 413 35.12 17.19 30.08
CA SER A 413 35.79 18.47 30.34
C SER A 413 35.39 19.60 29.34
N SER A 414 34.22 19.52 28.71
CA SER A 414 33.79 20.43 27.65
C SER A 414 33.10 21.68 28.21
N SER A 415 33.23 22.83 27.53
CA SER A 415 32.62 24.07 27.99
C SER A 415 31.09 24.04 27.87
N VAL A 416 30.38 24.78 28.75
CA VAL A 416 28.91 24.85 28.80
C VAL A 416 28.28 25.14 27.42
N ILE A 417 28.96 25.95 26.59
CA ILE A 417 28.54 26.29 25.21
C ILE A 417 28.60 25.07 24.27
N ALA A 418 29.56 24.17 24.45
CA ALA A 418 29.66 22.92 23.70
C ALA A 418 28.51 21.97 24.10
N THR A 419 28.26 21.77 25.40
CA THR A 419 27.14 20.98 25.92
C THR A 419 25.79 21.52 25.43
N GLN A 420 25.60 22.85 25.43
CA GLN A 420 24.37 23.46 24.93
C GLN A 420 24.17 23.21 23.42
N LYS A 421 25.24 23.32 22.61
CA LYS A 421 25.20 23.00 21.16
C LYS A 421 24.93 21.52 20.90
N MET A 422 25.50 20.62 21.71
CA MET A 422 25.23 19.19 21.63
C MET A 422 23.77 18.88 21.98
N ASN A 423 23.22 19.49 23.03
CA ASN A 423 21.81 19.33 23.41
C ASN A 423 20.86 19.88 22.32
N GLN A 424 21.19 21.00 21.69
CA GLN A 424 20.46 21.52 20.52
C GLN A 424 20.51 20.55 19.33
N PHE A 425 21.68 19.97 19.03
CA PHE A 425 21.83 18.94 17.99
C PHE A 425 21.00 17.69 18.31
N ARG A 426 21.14 17.12 19.52
CA ARG A 426 20.37 15.95 19.99
C ARG A 426 18.87 16.21 19.83
N ALA A 427 18.36 17.34 20.33
CA ALA A 427 16.96 17.73 20.19
C ALA A 427 16.52 17.85 18.71
N GLU A 428 17.31 18.47 17.84
CA GLU A 428 17.01 18.60 16.40
C GLU A 428 16.92 17.23 15.70
N LYS A 429 17.80 16.28 16.06
CA LYS A 429 17.83 14.94 15.46
C LYS A 429 16.71 14.05 15.97
N PHE A 430 16.44 14.03 17.29
CA PHE A 430 15.26 13.35 17.85
C PHE A 430 13.95 13.86 17.22
N ASN A 431 13.74 15.18 17.17
CA ASN A 431 12.56 15.78 16.55
C ASN A 431 12.45 15.51 15.04
N THR A 432 13.60 15.39 14.36
CA THR A 432 13.64 14.97 12.95
C THR A 432 13.22 13.50 12.80
N CYS A 433 13.64 12.63 13.72
CA CYS A 433 13.35 11.20 13.73
C CYS A 433 11.88 10.90 14.08
N LEU A 434 11.30 11.58 15.09
CA LEU A 434 9.86 11.51 15.42
C LEU A 434 8.98 11.77 14.19
N TRP A 435 9.35 12.74 13.35
CA TRP A 435 8.66 13.04 12.08
C TRP A 435 8.94 12.02 10.97
N LEU A 436 10.07 11.31 10.99
CA LEU A 436 10.37 10.26 10.00
C LEU A 436 9.61 8.97 10.30
N LEU A 437 9.44 8.66 11.59
CA LEU A 437 8.57 7.58 12.09
C LEU A 437 7.09 7.85 11.80
N SER A 438 6.65 9.11 11.78
CA SER A 438 5.24 9.47 11.49
C SER A 438 4.84 9.46 10.02
N LEU A 439 5.75 9.09 9.11
CA LEU A 439 5.42 8.91 7.70
C LEU A 439 4.79 7.52 7.52
N PRO A 440 3.69 7.36 6.76
CA PRO A 440 3.07 6.04 6.58
C PRO A 440 4.03 4.99 6.01
N SER A 441 3.87 3.74 6.47
CA SER A 441 4.40 2.53 5.82
C SER A 441 3.70 2.28 4.47
N LYS A 442 4.35 1.54 3.57
CA LYS A 442 3.71 0.96 2.38
C LYS A 442 2.79 -0.22 2.74
N PRO A 443 3.29 -1.32 3.38
CA PRO A 443 2.42 -2.37 3.88
C PRO A 443 1.63 -1.86 5.09
N GLY A 444 0.33 -2.17 5.14
CA GLY A 444 -0.56 -1.88 6.27
C GLY A 444 -0.34 -0.53 6.97
N PRO A 445 -0.50 0.63 6.27
CA PRO A 445 -0.14 1.94 6.82
C PRO A 445 -0.85 2.27 8.14
N PHE A 446 -2.09 1.82 8.31
CA PHE A 446 -2.87 2.00 9.53
C PHE A 446 -2.52 0.98 10.63
N MET A 447 -2.12 -0.24 10.26
CA MET A 447 -1.73 -1.31 11.20
C MET A 447 -0.30 -1.08 11.73
N SER A 448 0.55 -0.42 10.94
CA SER A 448 1.88 0.03 11.38
C SER A 448 1.85 1.11 12.47
N ALA A 449 0.68 1.65 12.83
CA ALA A 449 0.56 2.77 13.75
C ALA A 449 1.05 2.46 15.17
N SER A 450 0.80 1.25 15.69
CA SER A 450 1.33 0.74 16.97
C SER A 450 2.85 0.77 17.00
N ILE A 451 3.48 0.07 16.05
CA ILE A 451 4.93 0.00 15.87
C ILE A 451 5.55 1.42 15.75
N GLN A 452 4.88 2.32 15.03
CA GLN A 452 5.32 3.72 14.89
C GLN A 452 5.15 4.54 16.18
N GLN A 453 4.09 4.30 16.95
CA GLN A 453 3.84 4.90 18.26
C GLN A 453 4.88 4.44 19.29
N GLU A 454 5.17 3.15 19.37
CA GLU A 454 6.19 2.59 20.26
C GLU A 454 7.57 3.13 19.93
N ALA A 455 7.95 3.12 18.64
CA ALA A 455 9.20 3.71 18.18
C ALA A 455 9.30 5.21 18.51
N GLN A 456 8.20 5.96 18.45
CA GLN A 456 8.16 7.35 18.91
C GLN A 456 8.30 7.47 20.44
N PHE A 457 7.65 6.59 21.21
CA PHE A 457 7.74 6.60 22.67
C PHE A 457 9.16 6.34 23.17
N GLU A 458 9.93 5.42 22.57
CA GLU A 458 11.33 5.21 22.99
C GLU A 458 12.20 6.46 22.79
N LEU A 459 12.00 7.20 21.69
CA LEU A 459 12.67 8.50 21.49
C LEU A 459 12.20 9.55 22.51
N LEU A 460 10.91 9.58 22.87
CA LEU A 460 10.38 10.52 23.86
C LEU A 460 10.87 10.21 25.29
N LYS A 461 10.98 8.92 25.66
CA LYS A 461 11.61 8.49 26.92
C LYS A 461 13.06 8.99 27.00
N ALA A 462 13.85 8.78 25.94
CA ALA A 462 15.24 9.23 25.87
C ALA A 462 15.38 10.77 25.91
N MET A 463 14.45 11.50 25.29
CA MET A 463 14.40 12.97 25.39
C MET A 463 14.07 13.46 26.80
N ALA A 464 13.17 12.77 27.52
CA ALA A 464 12.73 13.14 28.86
C ALA A 464 13.73 12.73 29.97
N GLY A 465 14.45 11.62 29.78
CA GLY A 465 15.48 11.13 30.71
C GLY A 465 16.85 11.78 30.55
N HIS A 466 17.07 12.59 29.51
CA HIS A 466 18.29 13.39 29.36
C HIS A 466 18.27 14.61 30.28
N THR A 467 19.41 15.02 30.82
CA THR A 467 19.51 16.14 31.78
C THR A 467 20.27 17.33 31.16
N PRO A 468 19.68 18.52 31.03
CA PRO A 468 18.25 18.84 31.17
C PRO A 468 17.40 18.30 30.00
N ALA A 469 16.11 18.04 30.26
CA ALA A 469 15.20 17.39 29.31
C ALA A 469 15.17 18.07 27.93
N LEU A 470 15.25 17.27 26.87
CA LEU A 470 15.30 17.77 25.49
C LEU A 470 13.91 18.20 25.01
N PRO A 471 13.73 19.43 24.49
CA PRO A 471 12.42 19.95 24.17
C PRO A 471 11.81 19.30 22.91
N VAL A 472 10.52 19.00 22.97
CA VAL A 472 9.72 18.64 21.79
C VAL A 472 9.39 19.92 21.02
N THR A 473 9.77 19.94 19.75
CA THR A 473 9.45 21.01 18.80
C THR A 473 8.08 20.80 18.17
N ARG A 474 7.51 21.85 17.55
CA ARG A 474 6.34 21.73 16.65
C ARG A 474 6.44 20.52 15.71
N ARG A 475 7.61 20.22 15.13
CA ARG A 475 7.78 19.10 14.20
C ARG A 475 7.70 17.74 14.89
N GLY A 476 8.16 17.63 16.13
CA GLY A 476 7.97 16.45 16.98
C GLY A 476 6.49 16.24 17.30
N TYR A 477 5.80 17.28 17.80
CA TYR A 477 4.35 17.24 18.06
C TYR A 477 3.53 16.87 16.80
N GLN A 478 3.81 17.49 15.65
CA GLN A 478 3.19 17.13 14.37
C GLN A 478 3.43 15.66 14.00
N GLY A 479 4.60 15.11 14.32
CA GLY A 479 4.90 13.69 14.13
C GLY A 479 4.07 12.78 15.03
N VAL A 480 3.92 13.12 16.31
CA VAL A 480 3.11 12.33 17.25
C VAL A 480 1.62 12.42 16.90
N VAL A 481 1.09 13.62 16.62
CA VAL A 481 -0.31 13.82 16.18
C VAL A 481 -0.61 13.02 14.91
N ALA A 482 0.32 12.96 13.96
CA ALA A 482 0.15 12.20 12.72
C ALA A 482 0.02 10.68 12.94
N VAL A 483 0.70 10.11 13.94
CA VAL A 483 0.55 8.68 14.32
C VAL A 483 -0.72 8.46 15.14
N GLN A 484 -1.05 9.35 16.08
CA GLN A 484 -2.28 9.24 16.87
C GLN A 484 -3.56 9.33 16.02
N LEU A 485 -3.53 10.08 14.91
CA LEU A 485 -4.60 10.09 13.90
C LEU A 485 -4.68 8.83 13.03
N ALA A 486 -3.62 8.01 12.97
CA ALA A 486 -3.57 6.78 12.18
C ALA A 486 -3.98 5.51 12.97
N HIS A 487 -4.18 5.62 14.29
CA HIS A 487 -4.58 4.50 15.15
C HIS A 487 -6.08 4.16 15.08
N LYS A 488 -6.43 2.92 15.47
CA LYS A 488 -7.77 2.55 15.92
C LYS A 488 -8.17 3.35 17.16
N LYS A 489 -9.47 3.59 17.36
CA LYS A 489 -10.00 4.19 18.60
C LYS A 489 -9.63 3.32 19.82
N THR A 490 -9.26 3.95 20.95
CA THR A 490 -9.17 3.21 22.23
C THR A 490 -10.56 2.79 22.72
N SER A 491 -10.64 1.91 23.73
CA SER A 491 -11.91 1.56 24.38
C SER A 491 -12.71 2.79 24.85
N ALA A 492 -12.05 3.77 25.48
CA ALA A 492 -12.70 5.02 25.91
C ALA A 492 -13.08 5.93 24.73
N GLU A 493 -12.23 6.07 23.71
CA GLU A 493 -12.58 6.81 22.47
C GLU A 493 -13.74 6.15 21.73
N ARG A 494 -13.86 4.81 21.80
CA ARG A 494 -14.93 4.01 21.21
C ARG A 494 -16.26 4.21 21.96
N GLN A 495 -16.27 4.06 23.29
CA GLN A 495 -17.45 4.35 24.12
C GLN A 495 -17.91 5.81 23.95
N SER A 496 -16.99 6.77 23.89
CA SER A 496 -17.30 8.18 23.61
C SER A 496 -17.77 8.45 22.17
N ALA A 497 -17.57 7.51 21.22
CA ALA A 497 -18.12 7.57 19.87
C ALA A 497 -19.50 6.88 19.77
N GLU A 498 -19.75 5.84 20.58
CA GLU A 498 -21.06 5.20 20.73
C GLU A 498 -22.08 6.14 21.39
N LEU A 499 -21.64 7.00 22.32
CA LEU A 499 -22.46 8.07 22.95
C LEU A 499 -22.64 9.33 22.08
N LYS A 500 -22.33 9.30 20.78
CA LYS A 500 -22.59 10.42 19.87
C LYS A 500 -24.01 10.36 19.30
N ALA A 501 -24.63 11.53 19.21
CA ALA A 501 -25.97 11.73 18.72
C ALA A 501 -26.19 11.18 17.30
N PRO A 502 -27.37 10.62 16.99
CA PRO A 502 -27.80 10.36 15.62
C PRO A 502 -27.91 11.65 14.78
N SER A 503 -28.11 12.80 15.41
CA SER A 503 -28.16 14.12 14.77
C SER A 503 -26.78 14.70 14.40
N TRP A 504 -26.77 15.81 13.64
CA TRP A 504 -25.57 16.56 13.25
C TRP A 504 -25.66 18.04 13.68
N PRO A 505 -24.62 18.63 14.31
CA PRO A 505 -23.36 18.00 14.73
C PRO A 505 -23.53 16.93 15.82
N PRO A 506 -22.69 15.88 15.84
CA PRO A 506 -22.83 14.72 16.73
C PRO A 506 -22.37 15.03 18.18
N TRP A 507 -23.23 15.71 18.94
CA TRP A 507 -23.04 15.98 20.37
C TRP A 507 -23.09 14.70 21.22
N LYS A 508 -22.63 14.76 22.47
CA LYS A 508 -22.80 13.66 23.43
C LYS A 508 -24.26 13.56 23.83
N GLU A 509 -24.84 12.38 23.73
CA GLU A 509 -26.13 12.02 24.31
C GLU A 509 -25.94 10.97 25.40
N GLU A 510 -26.66 11.10 26.50
CA GLU A 510 -26.59 10.19 27.64
C GLU A 510 -27.70 9.15 27.50
N ARG A 511 -27.33 7.88 27.28
CA ARG A 511 -28.29 6.80 27.00
C ARG A 511 -28.69 6.05 28.27
N LEU A 512 -27.75 5.92 29.21
CA LEU A 512 -27.93 5.29 30.51
C LEU A 512 -27.50 6.26 31.62
N GLY A 513 -28.04 6.12 32.83
CA GLY A 513 -27.67 6.98 33.96
C GLY A 513 -26.17 7.00 34.28
N ILE A 514 -25.46 5.89 34.01
CA ILE A 514 -24.01 5.76 34.14
C ILE A 514 -23.20 6.61 33.15
N ASP A 515 -23.80 7.05 32.03
CA ASP A 515 -23.11 7.87 31.03
C ASP A 515 -22.90 9.32 31.49
N SER A 516 -23.72 9.80 32.42
CA SER A 516 -23.49 11.06 33.14
C SER A 516 -22.23 10.98 34.01
N GLN A 517 -22.06 9.86 34.72
CA GLN A 517 -20.96 9.62 35.67
C GLN A 517 -19.60 9.42 34.98
N ARG A 518 -19.60 8.90 33.74
CA ARG A 518 -18.40 8.74 32.88
C ARG A 518 -17.69 10.06 32.53
N GLY A 519 -18.33 11.21 32.71
CA GLY A 519 -17.72 12.52 32.50
C GLY A 519 -17.29 12.79 31.04
N ILE A 520 -16.00 13.13 30.86
CA ILE A 520 -15.42 13.58 29.57
C ILE A 520 -14.32 12.65 29.01
N GLU A 521 -14.20 11.42 29.53
CA GLU A 521 -13.23 10.47 29.01
C GLU A 521 -13.55 10.07 27.56
N GLY A 522 -12.52 9.79 26.75
CA GLY A 522 -12.66 9.54 25.31
C GLY A 522 -12.99 10.77 24.44
N MET A 523 -13.78 11.73 24.95
CA MET A 523 -14.24 12.91 24.19
C MET A 523 -13.09 13.75 23.60
N LYS A 524 -11.97 13.84 24.32
CA LYS A 524 -10.70 14.36 23.82
C LYS A 524 -9.79 13.19 23.43
N SER A 525 -9.84 12.83 22.15
CA SER A 525 -8.99 11.79 21.56
C SER A 525 -7.49 12.04 21.82
N ARG A 526 -6.66 10.99 21.71
CA ARG A 526 -5.20 11.07 21.93
C ARG A 526 -4.54 12.15 21.06
N ALA A 527 -4.97 12.30 19.82
CA ALA A 527 -4.52 13.37 18.94
C ALA A 527 -4.85 14.77 19.49
N MET A 528 -6.07 14.99 20.03
CA MET A 528 -6.45 16.24 20.70
C MET A 528 -5.61 16.51 21.95
N ARG A 529 -5.30 15.48 22.76
CA ARG A 529 -4.45 15.62 23.96
C ARG A 529 -3.05 16.11 23.60
N VAL A 530 -2.43 15.55 22.56
CA VAL A 530 -1.11 15.98 22.07
C VAL A 530 -1.14 17.38 21.46
N MET A 531 -2.23 17.78 20.79
CA MET A 531 -2.40 19.17 20.31
C MET A 531 -2.61 20.17 21.45
N SER A 532 -3.26 19.77 22.56
CA SER A 532 -3.34 20.60 23.78
C SER A 532 -1.94 20.84 24.36
N GLN A 533 -1.17 19.77 24.58
CA GLN A 533 0.22 19.85 25.06
C GLN A 533 1.12 20.70 24.14
N MET A 534 0.93 20.60 22.82
CA MET A 534 1.64 21.44 21.85
C MET A 534 1.33 22.94 22.02
N LYS A 535 0.06 23.28 22.27
CA LYS A 535 -0.39 24.66 22.55
C LYS A 535 0.12 25.16 23.91
N GLU A 536 0.10 24.30 24.93
CA GLU A 536 0.64 24.55 26.27
C GLU A 536 2.15 24.82 26.22
N ALA A 537 2.89 24.10 25.38
CA ALA A 537 4.30 24.35 25.04
C ALA A 537 4.53 25.59 24.14
N GLY A 538 3.54 26.48 24.01
CA GLY A 538 3.63 27.75 23.29
C GLY A 538 3.46 27.70 21.77
N TYR A 539 3.27 26.52 21.16
CA TYR A 539 3.13 26.42 19.70
C TYR A 539 1.67 26.65 19.25
N SER A 540 1.38 27.88 18.81
CA SER A 540 0.10 28.23 18.17
C SER A 540 -0.24 27.34 16.97
N HIS A 541 -1.52 27.01 16.77
CA HIS A 541 -1.95 26.15 15.66
C HIS A 541 -1.73 26.83 14.29
N THR A 542 -1.43 26.03 13.27
CA THR A 542 -1.48 26.40 11.84
C THR A 542 -2.62 25.65 11.17
N ARG A 543 -2.82 25.88 9.87
CA ARG A 543 -3.85 25.15 9.10
C ARG A 543 -3.66 23.62 9.07
N TRP A 544 -2.46 23.12 9.33
CA TRP A 544 -2.24 21.68 9.51
C TRP A 544 -2.86 21.16 10.81
N GLU A 545 -2.67 21.86 11.93
CA GLU A 545 -3.30 21.50 13.20
C GLU A 545 -4.82 21.75 13.18
N GLU A 546 -5.32 22.78 12.48
CA GLU A 546 -6.78 22.97 12.24
C GLU A 546 -7.41 21.75 11.55
N VAL A 547 -6.82 21.28 10.45
CA VAL A 547 -7.27 20.06 9.74
C VAL A 547 -7.13 18.82 10.61
N SER A 548 -6.08 18.73 11.42
CA SER A 548 -5.86 17.61 12.34
C SER A 548 -6.87 17.60 13.49
N THR A 549 -7.34 18.78 13.95
CA THR A 549 -8.37 18.93 14.99
C THR A 549 -9.71 18.38 14.49
N ILE A 550 -10.11 18.74 13.26
CA ILE A 550 -11.36 18.26 12.62
C ILE A 550 -11.39 16.74 12.49
N LEU A 551 -10.27 16.12 12.08
CA LEU A 551 -10.16 14.66 11.98
C LEU A 551 -10.07 13.98 13.36
N ALA A 552 -9.57 14.68 14.37
CA ALA A 552 -9.49 14.20 15.75
C ALA A 552 -10.83 14.31 16.52
N GLY A 553 -11.89 14.82 15.90
CA GLY A 553 -13.27 14.83 16.42
C GLY A 553 -13.83 16.20 16.81
N TRP A 554 -13.17 17.31 16.48
CA TRP A 554 -13.59 18.67 16.87
C TRP A 554 -13.32 19.72 15.77
N ASP A 555 -14.31 20.51 15.39
CA ASP A 555 -14.16 21.58 14.40
C ASP A 555 -13.52 22.86 15.00
N THR A 556 -13.05 23.73 14.11
CA THR A 556 -12.56 25.08 14.38
C THR A 556 -13.51 25.97 15.17
N ASP A 557 -14.83 25.76 15.09
CA ASP A 557 -15.87 26.46 15.87
C ASP A 557 -16.21 25.78 17.22
N GLN A 558 -15.51 24.70 17.56
CA GLN A 558 -15.75 23.84 18.73
C GLN A 558 -17.01 22.97 18.67
N SER A 559 -17.67 22.85 17.51
CA SER A 559 -18.63 21.76 17.30
C SER A 559 -17.92 20.39 17.21
N PRO A 560 -18.56 19.29 17.64
CA PRO A 560 -18.01 17.95 17.51
C PRO A 560 -18.13 17.45 16.07
N THR A 561 -17.20 16.58 15.67
CA THR A 561 -17.22 15.84 14.38
C THR A 561 -17.02 14.34 14.62
N VAL A 562 -17.07 13.52 13.58
CA VAL A 562 -16.63 12.12 13.68
C VAL A 562 -15.11 12.07 13.86
N GLN A 563 -14.62 11.27 14.81
CA GLN A 563 -13.19 10.99 14.93
C GLN A 563 -12.78 10.01 13.83
N THR A 564 -12.08 10.51 12.82
CA THR A 564 -11.77 9.77 11.58
C THR A 564 -10.29 9.40 11.50
N ARG A 565 -10.01 8.09 11.50
CA ARG A 565 -8.69 7.49 11.28
C ARG A 565 -8.16 7.94 9.92
N SER A 566 -7.02 8.65 9.89
CA SER A 566 -6.53 9.30 8.67
C SER A 566 -5.02 9.49 8.63
N LEU A 567 -4.41 9.12 7.50
CA LEU A 567 -3.01 9.40 7.19
C LEU A 567 -2.84 10.88 6.83
N THR A 568 -2.12 11.64 7.67
CA THR A 568 -1.99 13.09 7.49
C THR A 568 -1.14 13.49 6.29
N ARG A 569 -1.41 14.67 5.70
CA ARG A 569 -0.57 15.27 4.66
C ARG A 569 0.66 15.92 5.30
N ARG A 570 1.75 16.09 4.55
CA ARG A 570 2.96 16.79 5.05
C ARG A 570 2.65 18.26 5.43
N PRO A 571 3.06 18.75 6.62
CA PRO A 571 2.78 20.13 7.08
C PRO A 571 3.11 21.24 6.09
N GLN A 572 4.17 21.09 5.29
CA GLN A 572 4.57 22.06 4.27
C GLN A 572 3.48 22.29 3.19
N SER A 573 2.61 21.29 2.94
CA SER A 573 1.48 21.41 2.00
C SER A 573 0.26 22.16 2.56
N LEU A 574 0.23 22.42 3.87
CA LEU A 574 -0.85 23.13 4.57
C LEU A 574 -0.31 24.30 5.41
N SER A 575 0.80 24.90 4.97
CA SER A 575 1.43 26.01 5.70
C SER A 575 0.57 27.28 5.67
N GLY A 576 0.44 27.93 6.83
CA GLY A 576 -0.26 29.21 7.00
C GLY A 576 -0.74 29.42 8.45
N PRO A 577 -0.76 30.66 8.97
CA PRO A 577 -1.29 30.94 10.32
C PRO A 577 -2.73 30.46 10.51
N ARG A 578 -3.13 30.21 11.77
CA ARG A 578 -4.52 29.95 12.16
C ARG A 578 -5.46 30.98 11.54
N GLY A 579 -6.60 30.57 10.99
CA GLY A 579 -7.61 31.46 10.42
C GLY A 579 -7.19 32.28 9.19
N SER A 580 -5.96 32.13 8.68
CA SER A 580 -5.41 32.96 7.58
C SER A 580 -6.23 32.94 6.28
N LYS A 581 -7.02 31.87 6.06
CA LYS A 581 -8.17 31.81 5.14
C LYS A 581 -9.15 30.76 5.71
N PRO A 582 -10.28 31.14 6.35
CA PRO A 582 -11.23 30.17 6.90
C PRO A 582 -11.91 29.33 5.80
N GLY A 583 -12.18 29.93 4.65
CA GLY A 583 -12.64 29.23 3.44
C GLY A 583 -11.59 28.38 2.72
N HIS A 584 -10.45 28.02 3.35
CA HIS A 584 -9.44 27.21 2.68
C HIS A 584 -9.91 25.76 2.51
N GLN A 585 -9.95 25.29 1.27
CA GLN A 585 -10.53 24.01 0.87
C GLN A 585 -10.13 22.80 1.75
N SER A 586 -8.88 22.73 2.23
CA SER A 586 -8.44 21.61 3.08
C SER A 586 -9.24 21.45 4.38
N ILE A 587 -9.80 22.54 4.91
CA ILE A 587 -10.65 22.55 6.12
C ILE A 587 -11.99 21.88 5.77
N TRP A 588 -12.60 22.28 4.64
CA TRP A 588 -13.84 21.72 4.14
C TRP A 588 -13.74 20.25 3.69
N VAL A 589 -12.61 19.86 3.09
CA VAL A 589 -12.32 18.45 2.80
C VAL A 589 -12.17 17.62 4.09
N ALA A 590 -11.65 18.21 5.17
CA ALA A 590 -11.61 17.54 6.48
C ALA A 590 -13.02 17.42 7.09
N ARG A 591 -13.86 18.46 6.97
CA ARG A 591 -15.28 18.45 7.42
C ARG A 591 -16.08 17.34 6.75
N ILE A 592 -16.13 17.33 5.42
CA ILE A 592 -16.85 16.31 4.64
C ILE A 592 -16.31 14.91 4.94
N ARG A 593 -14.99 14.76 5.16
CA ARG A 593 -14.42 13.48 5.57
C ARG A 593 -14.92 13.03 6.95
N ALA A 594 -14.98 13.96 7.91
CA ALA A 594 -15.37 13.74 9.30
C ALA A 594 -16.89 13.70 9.56
N THR A 595 -17.70 13.36 8.54
CA THR A 595 -19.11 12.99 8.70
C THR A 595 -19.31 11.48 8.79
N ARG A 596 -20.47 11.04 9.28
CA ARG A 596 -20.95 9.66 9.32
C ARG A 596 -21.73 9.28 8.04
N THR A 597 -22.62 10.15 7.57
CA THR A 597 -23.56 9.85 6.46
C THR A 597 -23.26 10.66 5.18
N VAL A 598 -23.97 10.32 4.09
CA VAL A 598 -23.96 11.06 2.82
C VAL A 598 -24.65 12.42 2.95
N ARG A 599 -25.84 12.52 3.59
CA ARG A 599 -26.55 13.80 3.70
C ARG A 599 -25.85 14.79 4.63
N GLU A 600 -25.15 14.32 5.67
CA GLU A 600 -24.23 15.15 6.46
C GLU A 600 -23.06 15.69 5.61
N ALA A 601 -22.45 14.84 4.78
CA ALA A 601 -21.40 15.23 3.84
C ALA A 601 -21.89 16.26 2.82
N TRP A 602 -23.11 16.09 2.32
CA TRP A 602 -23.76 17.01 1.39
C TRP A 602 -24.08 18.36 2.03
N ALA A 603 -24.59 18.38 3.28
CA ALA A 603 -24.79 19.62 4.02
C ALA A 603 -23.48 20.44 4.16
N CYS A 604 -22.35 19.77 4.41
CA CYS A 604 -21.03 20.40 4.43
C CYS A 604 -20.52 20.83 3.04
N PHE A 605 -20.99 20.21 1.95
CA PHE A 605 -20.67 20.58 0.57
C PHE A 605 -21.48 21.80 0.11
N LEU A 606 -22.79 21.83 0.37
CA LEU A 606 -23.64 23.00 0.14
C LEU A 606 -23.14 24.21 0.94
N SER A 607 -22.82 24.02 2.23
CA SER A 607 -22.22 25.07 3.09
C SER A 607 -20.90 25.66 2.56
N TYR A 608 -20.19 24.95 1.68
CA TYR A 608 -19.00 25.47 1.00
C TYR A 608 -19.38 26.33 -0.22
N GLN A 609 -20.39 25.91 -0.99
CA GLN A 609 -20.92 26.66 -2.13
C GLN A 609 -21.63 27.96 -1.68
N ASP A 610 -22.42 27.91 -0.62
CA ASP A 610 -23.13 29.06 -0.03
C ASP A 610 -22.20 30.20 0.43
N GLN A 611 -20.94 29.87 0.76
CA GLN A 611 -19.91 30.85 1.10
C GLN A 611 -19.24 31.50 -0.12
N GLY A 612 -19.71 31.21 -1.34
CA GLY A 612 -19.15 31.75 -2.59
C GLY A 612 -17.72 31.27 -2.86
N LEU A 613 -17.33 30.12 -2.29
CA LEU A 613 -15.98 29.59 -2.44
C LEU A 613 -15.80 28.92 -3.81
N PRO A 614 -14.64 29.10 -4.47
CA PRO A 614 -14.46 28.68 -5.86
C PRO A 614 -14.55 27.16 -6.01
N PRO A 615 -15.26 26.64 -7.02
CA PRO A 615 -15.29 25.22 -7.34
C PRO A 615 -13.91 24.59 -7.41
N SER A 616 -13.77 23.37 -6.90
CA SER A 616 -12.48 22.66 -6.90
C SER A 616 -12.65 21.15 -6.86
N GLY A 617 -11.93 20.44 -7.73
CA GLY A 617 -12.05 18.99 -7.90
C GLY A 617 -11.77 18.15 -6.65
N ALA A 618 -11.04 18.68 -5.66
CA ALA A 618 -10.85 17.98 -4.38
C ALA A 618 -12.04 18.14 -3.39
N MET A 619 -13.04 19.00 -3.66
CA MET A 619 -14.34 18.98 -2.98
C MET A 619 -15.25 17.92 -3.60
N TYR A 620 -15.37 17.92 -4.92
CA TYR A 620 -16.07 16.87 -5.67
C TYR A 620 -15.51 15.48 -5.37
N ALA A 621 -14.18 15.32 -5.32
CA ALA A 621 -13.55 14.04 -5.01
C ALA A 621 -13.88 13.50 -3.61
N ILE A 622 -14.01 14.34 -2.57
CA ILE A 622 -14.36 13.87 -1.22
C ILE A 622 -15.86 13.58 -1.08
N MET A 623 -16.72 14.30 -1.81
CA MET A 623 -18.15 13.99 -1.87
C MET A 623 -18.41 12.69 -2.66
N ALA A 624 -17.72 12.51 -3.79
CA ALA A 624 -17.73 11.27 -4.55
C ALA A 624 -17.13 10.09 -3.76
N GLU A 625 -16.08 10.31 -2.97
CA GLU A 625 -15.53 9.32 -2.03
C GLU A 625 -16.62 8.83 -1.06
N LYS A 626 -17.47 9.72 -0.52
CA LYS A 626 -18.63 9.34 0.31
C LYS A 626 -19.70 8.56 -0.45
N LEU A 627 -20.08 8.99 -1.66
CA LEU A 627 -21.09 8.29 -2.48
C LEU A 627 -20.62 6.86 -2.86
N ILE A 628 -19.37 6.73 -3.30
CA ILE A 628 -18.76 5.44 -3.69
C ILE A 628 -18.70 4.48 -2.50
N PHE A 629 -18.29 4.95 -1.31
CA PHE A 629 -18.23 4.09 -0.13
C PHE A 629 -19.60 3.80 0.49
N ARG A 630 -20.62 4.65 0.30
CA ARG A 630 -22.00 4.28 0.67
C ARG A 630 -22.54 3.17 -0.23
N ARG A 631 -22.36 3.29 -1.56
CA ARG A 631 -22.76 2.24 -2.51
C ARG A 631 -22.14 0.90 -2.14
N LYS A 632 -20.82 0.87 -1.89
CA LYS A 632 -20.08 -0.35 -1.51
C LYS A 632 -20.44 -0.92 -0.13
N ALA A 633 -20.90 -0.09 0.82
CA ALA A 633 -21.41 -0.57 2.10
C ALA A 633 -22.74 -1.34 1.92
N VAL A 634 -23.63 -0.85 1.04
CA VAL A 634 -24.89 -1.53 0.69
C VAL A 634 -24.62 -2.81 -0.11
N GLU A 635 -23.82 -2.73 -1.18
CA GLU A 635 -23.41 -3.89 -2.01
C GLU A 635 -22.76 -5.03 -1.19
N GLY A 636 -22.09 -4.69 -0.08
CA GLY A 636 -21.37 -5.63 0.78
C GLY A 636 -22.08 -6.04 2.07
N TYR A 637 -23.37 -5.71 2.25
CA TYR A 637 -24.14 -5.98 3.49
C TYR A 637 -23.42 -5.51 4.78
N PHE A 638 -22.68 -4.39 4.68
CA PHE A 638 -21.84 -3.87 5.77
C PHE A 638 -22.67 -3.42 6.98
N ASP A 639 -23.84 -2.83 6.73
CA ASP A 639 -24.70 -2.25 7.76
C ASP A 639 -25.23 -3.31 8.77
N GLU A 640 -25.29 -4.58 8.36
CA GLU A 640 -25.73 -5.72 9.17
C GLU A 640 -24.54 -6.44 9.84
N ASN A 641 -23.42 -6.58 9.13
CA ASN A 641 -22.33 -7.48 9.49
C ASN A 641 -21.12 -6.79 10.18
N SER A 642 -21.14 -5.46 10.33
CA SER A 642 -19.98 -4.69 10.76
C SER A 642 -20.06 -4.17 12.20
N HIS A 643 -18.99 -4.39 12.97
CA HIS A 643 -18.78 -3.76 14.28
C HIS A 643 -17.92 -2.49 14.23
N ALA A 644 -17.62 -1.96 13.04
CA ALA A 644 -16.88 -0.71 12.89
C ALA A 644 -17.76 0.49 13.32
N LEU A 645 -17.15 1.52 13.92
CA LEU A 645 -17.83 2.78 14.18
C LEU A 645 -17.53 3.81 13.08
N PRO A 646 -18.36 4.87 12.94
CA PRO A 646 -18.08 5.99 12.05
C PRO A 646 -16.64 6.50 12.21
N GLY A 647 -15.93 6.57 11.07
CA GLY A 647 -14.55 7.01 10.99
C GLY A 647 -13.47 6.01 11.43
N ASP A 648 -13.79 4.74 11.72
CA ASP A 648 -12.76 3.70 11.87
C ASP A 648 -12.14 3.28 10.53
N GLY A 649 -12.95 3.28 9.47
CA GLY A 649 -12.57 3.01 8.08
C GLY A 649 -13.20 4.01 7.08
N PRO A 650 -13.11 3.75 5.77
CA PRO A 650 -13.67 4.60 4.71
C PRO A 650 -15.20 4.52 4.56
N GLU A 651 -15.86 3.58 5.22
CA GLU A 651 -17.26 3.22 4.99
C GLU A 651 -18.23 4.33 5.45
N VAL A 652 -19.40 4.38 4.80
CA VAL A 652 -20.41 5.42 5.03
C VAL A 652 -21.71 4.79 5.48
N PHE A 653 -22.15 5.23 6.66
CA PHE A 653 -23.23 4.62 7.41
C PHE A 653 -24.60 5.04 6.86
N PRO A 654 -25.66 4.24 7.13
CA PRO A 654 -27.02 4.62 6.80
C PRO A 654 -27.45 5.88 7.55
N GLU A 655 -28.55 6.45 7.10
CA GLU A 655 -29.15 7.63 7.72
C GLU A 655 -29.90 7.27 9.00
N PRO A 656 -30.02 8.18 9.99
CA PRO A 656 -30.75 7.88 11.21
C PRO A 656 -32.24 7.64 10.93
N SER A 657 -32.79 6.57 11.48
CA SER A 657 -34.20 6.15 11.31
C SER A 657 -35.22 7.16 11.87
N SER A 658 -34.76 8.15 12.64
CA SER A 658 -35.56 9.20 13.24
C SER A 658 -35.48 10.48 12.40
N ALA A 659 -36.63 10.93 11.89
CA ALA A 659 -36.73 12.18 11.13
C ALA A 659 -36.41 13.45 11.96
N ARG A 660 -36.28 13.35 13.29
CA ARG A 660 -35.80 14.45 14.16
C ARG A 660 -34.28 14.62 14.11
N ASP A 661 -33.58 13.56 13.73
CA ASP A 661 -32.12 13.47 13.73
C ASP A 661 -31.52 13.64 12.32
N LEU A 662 -32.35 13.49 11.27
CA LEU A 662 -32.00 13.88 9.91
C LEU A 662 -31.62 15.38 9.86
N ILE A 663 -30.44 15.65 9.31
CA ILE A 663 -30.05 17.02 8.98
C ILE A 663 -30.82 17.50 7.75
N TYR A 664 -31.54 18.61 7.91
CA TYR A 664 -32.17 19.30 6.78
C TYR A 664 -31.13 19.78 5.77
N VAL A 665 -31.37 19.51 4.48
CA VAL A 665 -30.60 20.02 3.35
C VAL A 665 -31.55 20.68 2.34
N PRO A 666 -31.19 21.83 1.73
CA PRO A 666 -32.03 22.48 0.71
C PRO A 666 -32.24 21.67 -0.58
N THR A 667 -31.34 20.74 -0.88
CA THR A 667 -31.41 19.79 -2.00
C THR A 667 -30.89 18.43 -1.54
N GLU A 668 -31.44 17.34 -2.07
CA GLU A 668 -30.98 16.00 -1.71
C GLU A 668 -29.58 15.70 -2.29
N PRO A 669 -28.82 14.76 -1.69
CA PRO A 669 -27.51 14.37 -2.21
C PRO A 669 -27.62 13.78 -3.63
N PRO A 670 -26.83 14.27 -4.60
CA PRO A 670 -26.90 13.81 -5.99
C PRO A 670 -26.34 12.39 -6.14
N THR A 671 -26.70 11.73 -7.24
CA THR A 671 -25.99 10.50 -7.66
C THR A 671 -24.52 10.80 -8.01
N LEU A 672 -23.70 9.76 -8.09
CA LEU A 672 -22.28 9.91 -8.45
C LEU A 672 -22.11 10.59 -9.82
N ASP A 673 -22.99 10.26 -10.76
CA ASP A 673 -22.87 10.68 -12.14
C ASP A 673 -23.50 12.07 -12.37
N GLU A 674 -24.55 12.45 -11.62
CA GLU A 674 -24.97 13.85 -11.46
C GLU A 674 -23.85 14.74 -10.87
N LEU A 675 -23.17 14.26 -9.81
CA LEU A 675 -22.07 14.99 -9.19
C LEU A 675 -20.88 15.17 -10.15
N LEU A 676 -20.62 14.18 -11.01
CA LEU A 676 -19.62 14.28 -12.08
C LEU A 676 -20.07 15.23 -13.20
N ASN A 677 -21.35 15.25 -13.58
CA ASN A 677 -21.93 16.26 -14.48
C ASN A 677 -21.78 17.69 -13.92
N GLN A 678 -22.05 17.89 -12.63
CA GLN A 678 -21.85 19.17 -11.95
C GLN A 678 -20.36 19.58 -11.92
N MET A 679 -19.44 18.63 -11.74
CA MET A 679 -18.01 18.90 -11.77
C MET A 679 -17.51 19.26 -13.19
N LEU A 680 -17.95 18.51 -14.21
CA LEU A 680 -17.46 18.64 -15.59
C LEU A 680 -18.05 19.86 -16.32
N SER A 681 -19.31 20.22 -16.05
CA SER A 681 -19.91 21.49 -16.51
C SER A 681 -19.19 22.73 -15.94
N GLN A 682 -18.55 22.60 -14.77
CA GLN A 682 -17.69 23.63 -14.18
C GLN A 682 -16.23 23.57 -14.68
N GLY A 683 -15.95 22.81 -15.74
CA GLY A 683 -14.64 22.69 -16.38
C GLY A 683 -13.61 21.86 -15.61
N ILE A 684 -14.01 21.17 -14.54
CA ILE A 684 -13.11 20.39 -13.69
C ILE A 684 -13.15 18.91 -14.14
N ARG A 685 -12.00 18.34 -14.51
CA ARG A 685 -11.89 16.93 -14.95
C ARG A 685 -11.36 16.01 -13.84
N PRO A 686 -11.84 14.74 -13.75
CA PRO A 686 -11.28 13.75 -12.82
C PRO A 686 -9.78 13.54 -13.01
N SER A 687 -9.04 13.41 -11.91
CA SER A 687 -7.57 13.38 -11.95
C SER A 687 -6.92 12.59 -10.82
N GLY A 688 -5.70 12.10 -11.08
CA GLY A 688 -4.81 11.49 -10.08
C GLY A 688 -5.49 10.41 -9.23
N ARG A 689 -5.50 10.60 -7.90
CA ARG A 689 -6.14 9.64 -6.98
C ARG A 689 -7.66 9.57 -7.07
N PHE A 690 -8.33 10.62 -7.55
CA PHE A 690 -9.79 10.57 -7.72
C PHE A 690 -10.16 9.70 -8.93
N LEU A 691 -9.48 9.89 -10.07
CA LEU A 691 -9.60 9.00 -11.23
C LEU A 691 -9.25 7.55 -10.88
N ALA A 692 -8.21 7.33 -10.08
CA ALA A 692 -7.82 6.01 -9.59
C ALA A 692 -8.86 5.36 -8.65
N LEU A 693 -9.70 6.16 -7.96
CA LEU A 693 -10.83 5.66 -7.19
C LEU A 693 -12.00 5.29 -8.11
N LEU A 694 -12.38 6.21 -9.02
CA LEU A 694 -13.46 6.03 -9.99
C LEU A 694 -13.30 4.75 -10.83
N LEU A 695 -12.10 4.51 -11.39
CA LEU A 695 -11.81 3.27 -12.14
C LEU A 695 -11.97 2.00 -11.28
N ARG A 696 -11.67 2.08 -9.96
CA ARG A 696 -11.86 0.98 -9.00
C ARG A 696 -13.28 0.90 -8.40
N SER A 697 -14.20 1.73 -8.88
CA SER A 697 -15.62 1.75 -8.49
C SER A 697 -16.55 1.90 -9.69
N ALA A 698 -16.06 1.68 -10.92
CA ALA A 698 -16.90 1.58 -12.10
C ALA A 698 -17.81 0.35 -11.95
N SER A 699 -19.12 0.55 -12.12
CA SER A 699 -20.14 -0.51 -12.08
C SER A 699 -20.14 -1.35 -13.35
N SER A 700 -19.87 -0.74 -14.51
CA SER A 700 -19.84 -1.38 -15.82
C SER A 700 -18.56 -1.03 -16.59
N PHE A 701 -18.34 -1.74 -17.70
CA PHE A 701 -17.23 -1.48 -18.60
C PHE A 701 -17.39 -0.16 -19.37
N SER A 702 -18.63 0.22 -19.73
CA SER A 702 -18.97 1.50 -20.36
C SER A 702 -18.59 2.68 -19.46
N VAL A 703 -19.09 2.68 -18.22
CA VAL A 703 -18.86 3.75 -17.22
C VAL A 703 -17.37 3.93 -16.90
N GLY A 704 -16.60 2.85 -16.77
CA GLY A 704 -15.16 2.95 -16.53
C GLY A 704 -14.36 3.52 -17.71
N LEU A 705 -14.81 3.28 -18.94
CA LEU A 705 -14.24 3.91 -20.14
C LEU A 705 -14.61 5.40 -20.24
N ASP A 706 -15.83 5.77 -19.84
CA ASP A 706 -16.24 7.19 -19.82
C ASP A 706 -15.54 8.00 -18.72
N TYR A 707 -15.28 7.39 -17.55
CA TYR A 707 -14.39 7.97 -16.53
C TYR A 707 -12.96 8.19 -17.03
N LEU A 708 -12.46 7.34 -17.95
CA LEU A 708 -11.18 7.54 -18.62
C LEU A 708 -11.27 8.67 -19.67
N ASN A 709 -12.34 8.71 -20.47
CA ASN A 709 -12.58 9.71 -21.51
C ASN A 709 -12.70 11.13 -20.92
N CYS A 710 -13.50 11.34 -19.86
CA CYS A 710 -13.69 12.66 -19.26
C CYS A 710 -12.51 13.15 -18.40
N SER A 711 -11.46 12.32 -18.24
CA SER A 711 -10.33 12.58 -17.35
C SER A 711 -9.36 13.68 -17.80
N ASN A 712 -8.43 14.03 -16.91
CA ASN A 712 -7.33 14.97 -17.19
C ASN A 712 -6.12 14.32 -17.90
N LEU A 713 -6.21 13.07 -18.33
CA LEU A 713 -5.11 12.39 -19.05
C LEU A 713 -4.93 12.92 -20.47
N SER A 714 -3.70 12.79 -20.99
CA SER A 714 -3.41 13.13 -22.38
C SER A 714 -3.94 12.06 -23.34
N ASP A 715 -4.24 12.47 -24.57
CA ASP A 715 -4.79 11.56 -25.60
C ASP A 715 -3.84 10.42 -25.94
N ASN A 716 -2.53 10.67 -25.95
CA ASN A 716 -1.49 9.64 -26.07
C ASN A 716 -1.58 8.57 -24.97
N GLN A 717 -1.90 8.96 -23.74
CA GLN A 717 -2.01 8.05 -22.60
C GLN A 717 -3.31 7.24 -22.65
N ILE A 718 -4.42 7.87 -23.04
CA ILE A 718 -5.71 7.17 -23.20
C ILE A 718 -5.64 6.21 -24.39
N GLN A 719 -5.06 6.61 -25.52
CA GLN A 719 -4.81 5.71 -26.65
C GLN A 719 -3.93 4.53 -26.25
N ALA A 720 -2.86 4.75 -25.48
CA ALA A 720 -1.99 3.67 -25.00
C ALA A 720 -2.62 2.77 -23.91
N LEU A 721 -3.69 3.21 -23.25
CA LEU A 721 -4.48 2.39 -22.32
C LEU A 721 -5.65 1.67 -23.02
N SER A 722 -6.19 2.21 -24.11
CA SER A 722 -7.38 1.70 -24.81
C SER A 722 -7.10 1.00 -26.14
N THR A 723 -5.84 0.87 -26.57
CA THR A 723 -5.45 0.07 -27.75
C THR A 723 -5.13 -1.35 -27.33
N VAL A 724 -5.82 -2.34 -27.90
CA VAL A 724 -5.52 -3.77 -27.76
C VAL A 724 -4.74 -4.20 -28.99
N TRP A 725 -3.45 -4.51 -28.83
CA TRP A 725 -2.54 -4.81 -29.95
C TRP A 725 -2.64 -6.25 -30.41
N GLY A 726 -2.61 -6.44 -31.74
CA GLY A 726 -2.71 -7.73 -32.40
C GLY A 726 -1.48 -8.61 -32.24
N GLN A 727 -0.29 -8.04 -32.40
CA GLN A 727 0.99 -8.73 -32.28
C GLN A 727 2.00 -7.93 -31.43
N GLN A 728 3.03 -8.63 -30.92
CA GLN A 728 4.10 -8.02 -30.12
C GLN A 728 5.01 -7.06 -30.93
N SER A 729 4.95 -7.15 -32.26
CA SER A 729 5.57 -6.24 -33.23
C SER A 729 4.90 -4.87 -33.29
N ASP A 730 3.60 -4.78 -33.01
CA ASP A 730 2.76 -3.59 -33.22
C ASP A 730 2.98 -2.51 -32.14
N TYR A 731 3.89 -2.77 -31.20
CA TYR A 731 4.17 -1.96 -30.03
C TYR A 731 4.91 -0.66 -30.37
N ASN A 732 4.13 0.37 -30.72
CA ASN A 732 4.62 1.72 -30.89
C ASN A 732 5.41 2.19 -29.64
N THR A 733 6.66 2.63 -29.85
CA THR A 733 7.56 3.12 -28.80
C THR A 733 6.97 4.31 -28.03
N GLN A 734 6.16 5.14 -28.70
CA GLN A 734 5.42 6.24 -28.09
C GLN A 734 4.35 5.75 -27.10
N ALA A 735 3.67 4.63 -27.36
CA ALA A 735 2.70 4.05 -26.43
C ALA A 735 3.41 3.51 -25.17
N ARG A 736 4.54 2.81 -25.32
CA ARG A 736 5.36 2.37 -24.19
C ARG A 736 5.89 3.55 -23.36
N LYS A 737 6.24 4.66 -24.01
CA LYS A 737 6.62 5.92 -23.33
C LYS A 737 5.44 6.51 -22.54
N ALA A 738 4.27 6.65 -23.16
CA ALA A 738 3.07 7.17 -22.50
C ALA A 738 2.65 6.31 -21.30
N LEU A 739 2.72 4.99 -21.42
CA LEU A 739 2.49 4.06 -20.31
C LEU A 739 3.50 4.23 -19.18
N ASN A 740 4.77 4.52 -19.47
CA ASN A 740 5.80 4.75 -18.44
C ASN A 740 5.67 6.12 -17.75
N GLU A 741 5.01 7.10 -18.37
CA GLU A 741 4.73 8.42 -17.78
C GLU A 741 3.54 8.39 -16.80
N LEU A 742 2.68 7.36 -16.86
CA LEU A 742 1.54 7.20 -15.94
C LEU A 742 1.99 6.75 -14.53
N PRO A 743 1.48 7.37 -13.44
CA PRO A 743 1.77 6.93 -12.07
C PRO A 743 1.35 5.48 -11.78
N ASP A 744 2.18 4.73 -11.04
CA ASP A 744 1.96 3.30 -10.77
C ASP A 744 0.60 2.98 -10.17
N TYR A 745 0.12 3.81 -9.23
CA TYR A 745 -1.18 3.63 -8.58
C TYR A 745 -2.37 3.80 -9.54
N LEU A 746 -2.23 4.64 -10.58
CA LEU A 746 -3.28 4.89 -11.56
C LEU A 746 -3.31 3.77 -12.61
N PHE A 747 -2.13 3.36 -13.09
CA PHE A 747 -2.00 2.18 -13.95
C PHE A 747 -2.55 0.92 -13.25
N SER A 748 -2.18 0.69 -11.98
CA SER A 748 -2.72 -0.40 -11.15
C SER A 748 -4.24 -0.33 -10.98
N SER A 749 -4.83 0.88 -10.99
CA SER A 749 -6.28 1.07 -10.89
C SER A 749 -6.99 0.78 -12.23
N PHE A 750 -6.35 1.07 -13.36
CA PHE A 750 -6.85 0.68 -14.68
C PHE A 750 -6.74 -0.83 -14.92
N ILE A 751 -5.66 -1.47 -14.48
CA ILE A 751 -5.56 -2.94 -14.43
C ILE A 751 -6.68 -3.51 -13.54
N SER A 752 -6.89 -2.97 -12.33
CA SER A 752 -8.00 -3.39 -11.47
C SER A 752 -9.38 -3.21 -12.11
N PHE A 753 -9.56 -2.21 -12.97
CA PHE A 753 -10.80 -2.02 -13.75
C PHE A 753 -10.99 -3.15 -14.78
N LEU A 754 -9.99 -3.42 -15.62
CA LEU A 754 -10.03 -4.52 -16.59
C LEU A 754 -10.25 -5.89 -15.91
N CYS A 755 -9.57 -6.12 -14.78
CA CYS A 755 -9.68 -7.32 -13.93
C CYS A 755 -11.00 -7.44 -13.15
N ASN A 756 -11.80 -6.38 -13.08
CA ASN A 756 -13.16 -6.43 -12.54
C ASN A 756 -14.20 -6.72 -13.65
N CYS A 757 -13.89 -6.38 -14.91
CA CYS A 757 -14.75 -6.62 -16.07
C CYS A 757 -14.30 -7.85 -16.88
N SER A 758 -13.96 -8.95 -16.20
CA SER A 758 -13.48 -10.21 -16.80
C SER A 758 -14.31 -11.44 -16.44
N ASP A 759 -15.43 -11.27 -15.75
CA ASP A 759 -16.33 -12.34 -15.32
C ASP A 759 -17.56 -12.34 -16.24
N PHE A 760 -17.89 -13.45 -16.90
CA PHE A 760 -18.90 -13.48 -17.98
C PHE A 760 -20.19 -14.21 -17.57
N ASN A 761 -21.32 -13.50 -17.63
CA ASN A 761 -22.65 -14.02 -17.28
C ASN A 761 -23.23 -14.92 -18.39
N ARG A 762 -24.15 -15.83 -18.03
CA ARG A 762 -24.84 -16.79 -18.93
C ARG A 762 -25.48 -16.12 -20.15
N LEU A 763 -26.09 -14.95 -19.98
CA LEU A 763 -26.73 -14.18 -21.06
C LEU A 763 -25.71 -13.65 -22.08
N TYR A 764 -24.50 -13.31 -21.63
CA TYR A 764 -23.42 -12.86 -22.51
C TYR A 764 -22.90 -14.02 -23.39
N LEU A 765 -22.66 -15.18 -22.78
CA LEU A 765 -22.15 -16.38 -23.43
C LEU A 765 -23.12 -16.98 -24.47
N ALA A 766 -24.43 -16.74 -24.30
CA ALA A 766 -25.45 -17.09 -25.27
C ALA A 766 -25.47 -16.17 -26.51
N ARG A 767 -24.94 -14.94 -26.40
CA ARG A 767 -24.89 -13.94 -27.48
C ARG A 767 -23.51 -13.83 -28.15
N HIS A 768 -22.43 -14.11 -27.42
CA HIS A 768 -21.06 -13.89 -27.89
C HIS A 768 -20.16 -15.11 -27.73
N ASN A 769 -19.48 -15.48 -28.81
CA ASN A 769 -18.71 -16.71 -28.91
C ASN A 769 -17.24 -16.52 -28.45
N ILE A 770 -17.03 -16.30 -27.14
CA ILE A 770 -15.71 -16.05 -26.54
C ILE A 770 -14.72 -17.19 -26.85
N ARG A 771 -13.46 -16.85 -27.14
CA ARG A 771 -12.40 -17.85 -27.35
C ARG A 771 -11.82 -18.31 -26.01
N THR A 772 -11.43 -19.57 -25.91
CA THR A 772 -10.66 -20.10 -24.76
C THR A 772 -9.37 -19.30 -24.53
N ALA A 773 -8.76 -18.80 -25.61
CA ALA A 773 -7.61 -17.90 -25.59
C ALA A 773 -7.88 -16.51 -24.97
N ASP A 774 -9.10 -15.98 -25.10
CA ASP A 774 -9.50 -14.71 -24.47
C ASP A 774 -9.82 -14.95 -22.97
N LEU A 775 -10.33 -16.13 -22.63
CA LEU A 775 -10.65 -16.54 -21.25
C LEU A 775 -9.42 -16.88 -20.42
N PHE A 776 -8.44 -17.61 -20.99
CA PHE A 776 -7.20 -18.08 -20.34
C PHE A 776 -5.95 -17.55 -21.08
N PRO A 777 -5.67 -16.23 -21.04
CA PRO A 777 -4.65 -15.58 -21.89
C PRO A 777 -3.19 -15.72 -21.42
N VAL A 778 -2.92 -16.40 -20.30
CA VAL A 778 -1.55 -16.72 -19.87
C VAL A 778 -1.08 -18.01 -20.55
N ILE A 779 -1.95 -19.02 -20.60
CA ILE A 779 -1.66 -20.35 -21.17
C ILE A 779 -2.15 -20.48 -22.62
N MET A 780 -3.40 -20.11 -22.90
CA MET A 780 -4.09 -20.42 -24.16
C MET A 780 -3.96 -19.34 -25.24
N SER A 781 -3.11 -18.32 -25.05
CA SER A 781 -3.03 -17.17 -25.97
C SER A 781 -2.60 -17.51 -27.40
N ASP A 782 -1.87 -18.61 -27.58
CA ASP A 782 -1.09 -18.87 -28.78
C ASP A 782 -1.81 -19.80 -29.78
N TYR A 783 -3.11 -20.04 -29.58
CA TYR A 783 -3.93 -21.04 -30.29
C TYR A 783 -4.22 -20.77 -31.78
N HIS A 784 -3.83 -19.62 -32.36
CA HIS A 784 -4.23 -19.26 -33.73
C HIS A 784 -3.15 -18.57 -34.56
N THR A 785 -3.01 -19.05 -35.81
CA THR A 785 -2.19 -18.52 -36.91
C THR A 785 -2.73 -17.25 -37.57
N ILE A 786 -3.91 -16.76 -37.17
CA ILE A 786 -4.54 -15.56 -37.74
C ILE A 786 -4.24 -14.35 -36.85
N PRO A 787 -3.52 -13.31 -37.33
CA PRO A 787 -3.27 -12.11 -36.53
C PRO A 787 -4.59 -11.43 -36.18
N SER A 788 -4.82 -11.20 -34.89
CA SER A 788 -5.88 -10.27 -34.46
C SER A 788 -5.58 -8.90 -35.04
N LYS A 789 -6.55 -8.24 -35.67
CA LYS A 789 -6.41 -6.81 -35.98
C LYS A 789 -6.25 -6.04 -34.66
N THR A 790 -5.35 -5.05 -34.64
CA THR A 790 -5.24 -4.10 -33.52
C THR A 790 -6.55 -3.29 -33.45
N THR A 791 -7.18 -3.26 -32.28
CA THR A 791 -8.53 -2.69 -32.05
C THR A 791 -8.53 -1.77 -30.83
N THR A 792 -9.41 -0.77 -30.80
CA THR A 792 -9.61 0.02 -29.56
C THR A 792 -10.77 -0.55 -28.73
N LEU A 793 -10.68 -0.42 -27.40
CA LEU A 793 -11.78 -0.74 -26.49
C LEU A 793 -13.06 0.05 -26.85
N SER A 794 -12.90 1.31 -27.28
CA SER A 794 -13.97 2.21 -27.73
C SER A 794 -14.75 1.65 -28.93
N SER A 795 -14.03 1.23 -29.98
CA SER A 795 -14.64 0.70 -31.22
C SER A 795 -15.43 -0.59 -31.03
N TYR A 796 -15.25 -1.29 -29.90
CA TYR A 796 -16.06 -2.47 -29.58
C TYR A 796 -17.42 -2.08 -28.94
N VAL A 797 -17.44 -1.08 -28.06
CA VAL A 797 -18.68 -0.57 -27.44
C VAL A 797 -19.66 -0.05 -28.51
N GLU A 798 -19.13 0.62 -29.53
CA GLU A 798 -19.89 1.10 -30.70
C GLU A 798 -20.54 -0.04 -31.52
N SER A 799 -19.98 -1.26 -31.46
CA SER A 799 -20.45 -2.43 -32.23
C SER A 799 -21.48 -3.31 -31.52
N LEU A 800 -21.74 -3.11 -30.23
CA LEU A 800 -22.54 -4.02 -29.39
C LEU A 800 -23.97 -3.52 -29.08
N GLY A 801 -24.27 -2.25 -29.32
CA GLY A 801 -25.55 -1.64 -28.98
C GLY A 801 -25.70 -1.30 -27.49
N ALA A 802 -26.77 -0.58 -27.14
CA ALA A 802 -27.00 0.00 -25.82
C ALA A 802 -27.59 -1.01 -24.81
N SER A 803 -26.79 -2.00 -24.41
CA SER A 803 -27.10 -2.92 -23.31
C SER A 803 -25.92 -2.92 -22.33
N ASP A 804 -26.13 -2.39 -21.13
CA ASP A 804 -25.02 -1.99 -20.22
C ASP A 804 -24.22 -3.13 -19.58
N ASP A 805 -24.76 -4.36 -19.59
CA ASP A 805 -24.18 -5.53 -18.92
C ASP A 805 -23.04 -6.22 -19.71
N LEU A 806 -22.64 -5.69 -20.87
CA LEU A 806 -21.71 -6.39 -21.77
C LEU A 806 -20.24 -5.98 -21.56
N HIS A 807 -19.48 -6.88 -20.92
CA HIS A 807 -18.02 -6.77 -20.80
C HIS A 807 -17.30 -7.04 -22.14
N HIS A 808 -16.15 -6.41 -22.34
CA HIS A 808 -15.30 -6.63 -23.52
C HIS A 808 -14.52 -7.96 -23.38
N PRO A 809 -14.57 -8.89 -24.34
CA PRO A 809 -14.04 -10.25 -24.14
C PRO A 809 -12.52 -10.25 -23.91
N LYS A 810 -11.81 -9.28 -24.49
CA LYS A 810 -10.35 -9.11 -24.31
C LYS A 810 -9.90 -8.28 -23.09
N THR A 811 -10.75 -8.00 -22.09
CA THR A 811 -10.32 -7.22 -20.90
C THR A 811 -9.12 -7.85 -20.18
N LEU A 812 -9.20 -9.14 -19.85
CA LEU A 812 -8.14 -9.89 -19.17
C LEU A 812 -6.88 -10.09 -20.05
N PRO A 813 -6.98 -10.48 -21.34
CA PRO A 813 -5.84 -10.47 -22.27
C PRO A 813 -5.12 -9.12 -22.35
N HIS A 814 -5.89 -8.03 -22.39
CA HIS A 814 -5.35 -6.67 -22.45
C HIS A 814 -4.65 -6.26 -21.14
N ALA A 815 -5.17 -6.66 -19.97
CA ALA A 815 -4.49 -6.46 -18.70
C ALA A 815 -3.12 -7.17 -18.66
N VAL A 816 -3.04 -8.42 -19.13
CA VAL A 816 -1.79 -9.18 -19.29
C VAL A 816 -0.84 -8.47 -20.26
N GLN A 817 -1.33 -8.02 -21.41
CA GLN A 817 -0.56 -7.29 -22.43
C GLN A 817 0.04 -5.99 -21.87
N LEU A 818 -0.75 -5.17 -21.18
CA LEU A 818 -0.31 -3.90 -20.57
C LEU A 818 0.75 -4.10 -19.48
N ILE A 819 0.61 -5.12 -18.64
CA ILE A 819 1.60 -5.44 -17.59
C ILE A 819 2.93 -5.86 -18.22
N LYS A 820 2.89 -6.75 -19.23
CA LYS A 820 4.07 -7.15 -20.02
C LYS A 820 4.71 -5.92 -20.71
N LEU A 821 3.93 -5.05 -21.34
CA LEU A 821 4.37 -3.82 -22.02
C LEU A 821 5.10 -2.83 -21.09
N ARG A 822 4.47 -2.46 -19.97
CA ARG A 822 5.02 -1.50 -19.00
C ARG A 822 6.28 -2.02 -18.29
N HIS A 823 6.47 -3.34 -18.22
CA HIS A 823 7.48 -3.99 -17.37
C HIS A 823 7.32 -3.53 -15.90
N SER A 824 6.08 -3.56 -15.41
CA SER A 824 5.72 -3.01 -14.10
C SER A 824 6.45 -3.73 -12.95
N ARG A 825 7.16 -2.97 -12.11
CA ARG A 825 7.71 -3.45 -10.82
C ARG A 825 6.82 -3.09 -9.62
N TYR A 826 5.58 -2.68 -9.84
CA TYR A 826 4.65 -2.30 -8.77
C TYR A 826 3.72 -3.47 -8.43
N PRO A 827 3.86 -4.14 -7.25
CA PRO A 827 3.17 -5.39 -6.97
C PRO A 827 1.63 -5.32 -7.08
N PRO A 828 0.92 -4.28 -6.63
CA PRO A 828 -0.55 -4.25 -6.69
C PRO A 828 -1.15 -4.46 -8.08
N ALA A 829 -0.49 -4.05 -9.16
CA ALA A 829 -0.96 -4.34 -10.52
C ALA A 829 -0.95 -5.84 -10.83
N TRP A 830 0.06 -6.57 -10.34
CA TRP A 830 0.14 -8.03 -10.46
C TRP A 830 -0.85 -8.72 -9.53
N ILE A 831 -1.04 -8.23 -8.30
CA ILE A 831 -2.04 -8.75 -7.35
C ILE A 831 -3.46 -8.63 -7.91
N HIS A 832 -3.79 -7.54 -8.61
CA HIS A 832 -5.09 -7.42 -9.30
C HIS A 832 -5.25 -8.43 -10.44
N LEU A 833 -4.19 -8.69 -11.21
CA LEU A 833 -4.20 -9.74 -12.25
C LEU A 833 -4.37 -11.13 -11.63
N LEU A 834 -3.56 -11.50 -10.63
CA LEU A 834 -3.66 -12.78 -9.92
C LEU A 834 -5.06 -12.98 -9.30
N SER A 835 -5.65 -11.93 -8.74
CA SER A 835 -7.00 -11.95 -8.17
C SER A 835 -8.06 -12.26 -9.22
N ALA A 836 -7.97 -11.71 -10.44
CA ALA A 836 -8.87 -12.06 -11.55
C ALA A 836 -8.60 -13.46 -12.12
N LEU A 837 -7.33 -13.88 -12.19
CA LEU A 837 -6.98 -15.23 -12.64
C LEU A 837 -7.54 -16.30 -11.69
N SER A 838 -7.50 -16.06 -10.37
CA SER A 838 -8.05 -16.98 -9.35
C SER A 838 -9.59 -16.99 -9.22
N LYS A 839 -10.33 -16.19 -10.01
CA LYS A 839 -11.80 -16.20 -10.04
C LYS A 839 -12.36 -17.32 -10.92
N ASP A 840 -13.59 -17.71 -10.61
CA ASP A 840 -14.42 -18.56 -11.47
C ASP A 840 -15.03 -17.65 -12.57
N ARG A 841 -14.31 -17.46 -13.68
CA ARG A 841 -14.59 -16.44 -14.72
C ARG A 841 -15.89 -16.68 -15.51
N ILE A 842 -16.44 -17.89 -15.41
CA ILE A 842 -17.67 -18.32 -16.06
C ILE A 842 -18.50 -19.15 -15.05
N SER A 843 -19.78 -18.80 -14.88
CA SER A 843 -20.68 -19.46 -13.92
C SER A 843 -21.40 -20.73 -14.45
N VAL A 844 -21.20 -21.10 -15.72
CA VAL A 844 -21.95 -22.14 -16.46
C VAL A 844 -21.00 -22.94 -17.35
N PRO A 845 -21.16 -24.27 -17.54
CA PRO A 845 -20.32 -25.03 -18.47
C PRO A 845 -20.30 -24.42 -19.88
N TYR A 846 -19.12 -24.15 -20.43
CA TYR A 846 -18.95 -23.48 -21.72
C TYR A 846 -18.01 -24.27 -22.62
N ARG A 847 -18.45 -24.60 -23.85
CA ARG A 847 -17.68 -25.39 -24.84
C ARG A 847 -17.01 -26.63 -24.22
N LYS A 848 -17.79 -27.50 -23.58
CA LYS A 848 -17.37 -28.68 -22.80
C LYS A 848 -16.60 -28.41 -21.49
N MET A 849 -15.84 -27.32 -21.36
CA MET A 849 -15.06 -27.04 -20.14
C MET A 849 -15.94 -26.96 -18.89
N SER A 850 -15.79 -27.95 -18.02
CA SER A 850 -16.43 -28.00 -16.71
C SER A 850 -15.84 -26.95 -15.75
N ARG A 851 -16.51 -26.74 -14.61
CA ARG A 851 -15.97 -25.87 -13.54
C ARG A 851 -14.68 -26.42 -12.92
N GLY A 852 -14.40 -27.72 -13.06
CA GLY A 852 -13.16 -28.35 -12.61
C GLY A 852 -11.98 -27.93 -13.48
N VAL A 853 -12.08 -28.18 -14.78
CA VAL A 853 -11.09 -27.78 -15.81
C VAL A 853 -10.69 -26.31 -15.66
N GLN A 854 -11.68 -25.42 -15.53
CA GLN A 854 -11.44 -23.99 -15.40
C GLN A 854 -10.61 -23.61 -14.16
N ARG A 855 -10.72 -24.37 -13.06
CA ARG A 855 -9.98 -24.13 -11.81
C ARG A 855 -8.55 -24.66 -11.86
N VAL A 856 -8.32 -25.80 -12.51
CA VAL A 856 -6.96 -26.31 -12.80
C VAL A 856 -6.23 -25.34 -13.74
N LEU A 857 -6.88 -24.91 -14.83
CA LEU A 857 -6.30 -23.89 -15.72
C LEU A 857 -5.99 -22.58 -14.97
N ALA A 858 -6.91 -22.09 -14.14
CA ALA A 858 -6.68 -20.89 -13.32
C ALA A 858 -5.48 -21.01 -12.37
N TRP A 859 -5.26 -22.19 -11.76
CA TRP A 859 -4.11 -22.48 -10.91
C TRP A 859 -2.79 -22.38 -11.70
N HIS A 860 -2.68 -23.04 -12.85
CA HIS A 860 -1.45 -22.97 -13.66
C HIS A 860 -1.20 -21.55 -14.22
N GLU A 861 -2.24 -20.77 -14.54
CA GLU A 861 -2.07 -19.35 -14.90
C GLU A 861 -1.56 -18.49 -13.73
N VAL A 862 -2.03 -18.75 -12.51
CA VAL A 862 -1.53 -18.09 -11.29
C VAL A 862 -0.05 -18.44 -11.05
N ILE A 863 0.36 -19.69 -11.23
CA ILE A 863 1.76 -20.14 -11.10
C ILE A 863 2.66 -19.48 -12.17
N GLU A 864 2.27 -19.46 -13.44
CA GLU A 864 3.06 -18.82 -14.51
C GLU A 864 3.17 -17.29 -14.31
N VAL A 865 2.14 -16.63 -13.77
CA VAL A 865 2.22 -15.19 -13.41
C VAL A 865 3.09 -14.97 -12.16
N MET A 866 3.08 -15.87 -11.17
CA MET A 866 4.02 -15.82 -10.04
C MET A 866 5.47 -15.99 -10.51
N ARG A 867 5.73 -16.87 -11.49
CA ARG A 867 7.03 -16.99 -12.16
C ARG A 867 7.41 -15.70 -12.88
N TRP A 868 6.49 -15.08 -13.63
CA TRP A 868 6.69 -13.76 -14.26
C TRP A 868 7.00 -12.63 -13.27
N MET A 869 6.58 -12.72 -12.01
CA MET A 869 6.95 -11.79 -10.94
C MET A 869 8.36 -12.06 -10.41
N LYS A 870 8.70 -13.35 -10.19
CA LYS A 870 10.05 -13.81 -9.79
C LYS A 870 11.12 -13.38 -10.81
N ASP A 871 10.86 -13.62 -12.10
CA ASP A 871 11.71 -13.19 -13.24
C ASP A 871 11.99 -11.67 -13.25
N ARG A 872 11.11 -10.87 -12.64
CA ARG A 872 11.12 -9.39 -12.70
C ARG A 872 11.55 -8.71 -11.42
N ASP A 873 11.97 -9.46 -10.39
CA ASP A 873 12.35 -8.92 -9.08
C ASP A 873 11.18 -8.13 -8.46
N VAL A 874 10.02 -8.81 -8.36
CA VAL A 874 8.75 -8.29 -7.80
C VAL A 874 8.20 -9.24 -6.74
N GLU A 875 8.37 -8.91 -5.46
CA GLU A 875 7.80 -9.68 -4.34
C GLU A 875 6.25 -9.55 -4.32
N PRO A 876 5.49 -10.66 -4.35
CA PRO A 876 4.03 -10.64 -4.19
C PRO A 876 3.58 -10.39 -2.74
N GLY A 877 4.43 -10.73 -1.77
CA GLY A 877 4.14 -10.66 -0.33
C GLY A 877 2.98 -11.57 0.12
N LEU A 878 2.53 -11.34 1.35
CA LEU A 878 1.44 -12.07 2.00
C LEU A 878 0.10 -12.03 1.23
N GLN A 879 -0.17 -10.95 0.48
CA GLN A 879 -1.40 -10.86 -0.31
C GLN A 879 -1.36 -11.75 -1.56
N GLY A 880 -0.18 -11.90 -2.19
CA GLY A 880 0.01 -12.89 -3.25
C GLY A 880 -0.06 -14.32 -2.71
N PHE A 881 0.48 -14.57 -1.51
CA PHE A 881 0.38 -15.89 -0.86
C PHE A 881 -1.07 -16.27 -0.56
N HIS A 882 -1.88 -15.37 -0.01
CA HIS A 882 -3.31 -15.62 0.23
C HIS A 882 -4.05 -15.98 -1.07
N LEU A 883 -3.80 -15.27 -2.18
CA LEU A 883 -4.37 -15.62 -3.49
C LEU A 883 -3.88 -16.98 -4.01
N LEU A 884 -2.60 -17.32 -3.77
CA LEU A 884 -2.02 -18.60 -4.15
C LEU A 884 -2.69 -19.76 -3.39
N CYS A 885 -2.82 -19.66 -2.06
CA CYS A 885 -3.56 -20.62 -1.25
C CYS A 885 -5.01 -20.75 -1.72
N THR A 886 -5.73 -19.64 -1.93
CA THR A 886 -7.12 -19.66 -2.41
C THR A 886 -7.26 -20.31 -3.78
N SER A 887 -6.32 -20.08 -4.70
CA SER A 887 -6.34 -20.68 -6.03
C SER A 887 -6.01 -22.18 -5.98
N PHE A 888 -5.06 -22.59 -5.13
CA PHE A 888 -4.73 -23.99 -4.88
C PHE A 888 -5.94 -24.75 -4.32
N SER A 889 -6.51 -24.27 -3.20
CA SER A 889 -7.69 -24.88 -2.57
C SER A 889 -8.87 -25.06 -3.54
N LYS A 890 -9.07 -24.14 -4.50
CA LYS A 890 -10.08 -24.29 -5.54
C LYS A 890 -9.78 -25.42 -6.53
N ALA A 891 -8.51 -25.60 -6.93
CA ALA A 891 -8.08 -26.64 -7.84
C ALA A 891 -8.08 -28.03 -7.17
N VAL A 892 -7.66 -28.13 -5.90
CA VAL A 892 -7.72 -29.38 -5.13
C VAL A 892 -9.18 -29.81 -4.93
N VAL A 893 -10.06 -28.92 -4.45
CA VAL A 893 -11.50 -29.20 -4.31
C VAL A 893 -12.19 -29.50 -5.65
N ALA A 894 -11.62 -29.06 -6.78
CA ALA A 894 -12.12 -29.42 -8.10
C ALA A 894 -11.77 -30.88 -8.45
N GLY A 895 -10.50 -31.28 -8.34
CA GLY A 895 -10.07 -32.65 -8.68
C GLY A 895 -10.61 -33.70 -7.72
N VAL A 896 -10.61 -33.44 -6.40
CA VAL A 896 -11.18 -34.34 -5.38
C VAL A 896 -12.67 -34.63 -5.63
N ARG A 897 -13.42 -33.68 -6.21
CA ARG A 897 -14.84 -33.88 -6.55
C ARG A 897 -15.05 -34.44 -7.97
N HIS A 898 -14.15 -34.16 -8.90
CA HIS A 898 -14.26 -34.48 -10.32
C HIS A 898 -12.86 -34.77 -10.92
N PRO A 899 -12.31 -35.99 -10.74
CA PRO A 899 -10.94 -36.33 -11.17
C PRO A 899 -10.77 -36.20 -12.69
N ASP A 900 -11.70 -36.71 -13.49
CA ASP A 900 -11.71 -36.63 -14.96
C ASP A 900 -11.58 -35.18 -15.46
N ALA A 901 -12.17 -34.23 -14.72
CA ALA A 901 -12.14 -32.81 -15.03
C ALA A 901 -10.85 -32.09 -14.57
N ALA A 902 -10.06 -32.72 -13.70
CA ALA A 902 -8.70 -32.28 -13.42
C ALA A 902 -7.73 -32.82 -14.48
N GLU A 903 -7.87 -34.08 -14.89
CA GLU A 903 -7.10 -34.70 -15.97
C GLU A 903 -7.29 -33.96 -17.31
N GLU A 904 -8.54 -33.70 -17.75
CA GLU A 904 -8.83 -32.84 -18.92
C GLU A 904 -8.17 -31.46 -18.80
N GLY A 905 -8.09 -30.92 -17.57
CA GLY A 905 -7.42 -29.65 -17.28
C GLY A 905 -5.89 -29.71 -17.44
N LEU A 906 -5.26 -30.79 -17.00
CA LEU A 906 -3.82 -31.02 -17.08
C LEU A 906 -3.37 -31.34 -18.51
N ASP A 907 -4.14 -32.15 -19.24
CA ASP A 907 -3.91 -32.45 -20.66
C ASP A 907 -3.82 -31.17 -21.50
N LEU A 908 -4.78 -30.25 -21.32
CA LEU A 908 -4.81 -28.94 -21.98
C LEU A 908 -3.63 -28.03 -21.59
N VAL A 909 -3.10 -28.15 -20.37
CA VAL A 909 -1.86 -27.47 -19.95
C VAL A 909 -0.65 -28.09 -20.64
N SER A 910 -0.58 -29.42 -20.74
CA SER A 910 0.52 -30.13 -21.40
C SER A 910 0.58 -29.80 -22.91
N GLU A 911 -0.57 -29.77 -23.58
CA GLU A 911 -0.71 -29.42 -25.00
C GLU A 911 -0.26 -27.98 -25.28
N ALA A 912 -0.63 -27.03 -24.41
CA ALA A 912 -0.20 -25.64 -24.49
C ALA A 912 1.29 -25.45 -24.15
N SER A 913 1.85 -26.28 -23.26
CA SER A 913 3.26 -26.29 -22.90
C SER A 913 4.15 -26.75 -24.05
N GLN A 914 3.86 -27.94 -24.61
CA GLN A 914 4.61 -28.54 -25.72
C GLN A 914 4.72 -27.60 -26.93
N ARG A 915 3.63 -26.89 -27.28
CA ARG A 915 3.58 -25.98 -28.44
C ARG A 915 4.42 -24.71 -28.30
N ARG A 916 4.74 -24.29 -27.07
CA ARG A 916 5.32 -22.97 -26.80
C ARG A 916 6.84 -23.00 -26.63
N GLY A 917 7.46 -24.16 -26.44
CA GLY A 917 8.91 -24.38 -26.43
C GLY A 917 9.74 -23.62 -25.36
N SER A 918 9.09 -22.83 -24.51
CA SER A 918 9.71 -21.94 -23.52
C SER A 918 9.20 -22.15 -22.09
N TRP A 919 8.25 -23.07 -21.88
CA TRP A 919 7.92 -23.55 -20.54
C TRP A 919 9.10 -24.36 -20.04
N HIS A 920 9.52 -24.10 -18.80
CA HIS A 920 10.58 -24.89 -18.17
C HIS A 920 9.93 -26.17 -17.62
N ALA A 921 10.56 -27.32 -17.85
CA ALA A 921 9.92 -28.63 -17.64
C ALA A 921 9.56 -28.97 -16.18
N GLU A 922 10.08 -28.21 -15.22
CA GLU A 922 9.98 -28.42 -13.76
C GLU A 922 8.54 -28.31 -13.20
N HIS A 923 7.56 -27.82 -13.97
CA HIS A 923 6.20 -27.52 -13.48
C HIS A 923 5.04 -28.02 -14.38
N VAL A 924 5.30 -28.89 -15.37
CA VAL A 924 4.22 -29.59 -16.09
C VAL A 924 3.82 -30.80 -15.25
N CYS A 925 2.72 -30.68 -14.52
CA CYS A 925 2.16 -31.78 -13.72
C CYS A 925 1.47 -32.78 -14.67
N LEU A 926 1.78 -34.07 -14.55
CA LEU A 926 1.22 -35.12 -15.41
C LEU A 926 0.02 -35.83 -14.77
N SER A 927 -0.04 -35.85 -13.43
CA SER A 927 -1.19 -36.32 -12.65
C SER A 927 -1.75 -35.23 -11.74
N PHE A 928 -2.96 -35.46 -11.21
CA PHE A 928 -3.54 -34.63 -10.16
C PHE A 928 -2.67 -34.62 -8.89
N ASP A 929 -2.12 -35.77 -8.51
CA ASP A 929 -1.28 -35.92 -7.31
C ASP A 929 0.04 -35.15 -7.45
N ASP A 930 0.66 -35.14 -8.64
CA ASP A 930 1.82 -34.29 -8.93
C ASP A 930 1.48 -32.81 -8.75
N MET A 931 0.28 -32.39 -9.18
CA MET A 931 -0.19 -31.00 -9.05
C MET A 931 -0.43 -30.61 -7.59
N VAL A 932 -1.00 -31.52 -6.79
CA VAL A 932 -1.18 -31.34 -5.35
C VAL A 932 0.18 -31.21 -4.66
N GLN A 933 1.08 -32.17 -4.88
CA GLN A 933 2.38 -32.22 -4.18
C GLN A 933 3.30 -31.06 -4.59
N THR A 934 3.40 -30.76 -5.89
CA THR A 934 4.16 -29.61 -6.39
C THR A 934 3.58 -28.28 -5.86
N GLY A 935 2.25 -28.20 -5.73
CA GLY A 935 1.58 -27.05 -5.15
C GLY A 935 1.84 -26.89 -3.65
N LEU A 936 1.79 -27.98 -2.87
CA LEU A 936 2.15 -27.97 -1.45
C LEU A 936 3.60 -27.54 -1.21
N CYS A 937 4.56 -28.08 -1.97
CA CYS A 937 5.96 -27.62 -1.92
C CYS A 937 6.07 -26.14 -2.24
N THR A 938 5.42 -25.68 -3.32
CA THR A 938 5.42 -24.25 -3.72
C THR A 938 4.82 -23.33 -2.64
N LEU A 939 3.77 -23.78 -1.94
CA LEU A 939 3.15 -23.05 -0.84
C LEU A 939 4.06 -22.99 0.40
N LYS A 940 4.61 -24.13 0.83
CA LYS A 940 5.53 -24.24 1.97
C LYS A 940 6.78 -23.37 1.75
N ASP A 941 7.47 -23.59 0.63
CA ASP A 941 8.67 -22.83 0.25
C ASP A 941 8.43 -21.32 0.25
N TYR A 942 7.28 -20.88 -0.27
CA TYR A 942 6.97 -19.45 -0.37
C TYR A 942 6.49 -18.84 0.97
N PHE A 943 5.82 -19.61 1.82
CA PHE A 943 5.51 -19.20 3.20
C PHE A 943 6.79 -18.97 4.01
N ASP A 944 7.68 -19.95 4.01
CA ASP A 944 8.97 -19.89 4.71
C ASP A 944 9.82 -18.72 4.19
N GLN A 945 9.85 -18.52 2.86
CA GLN A 945 10.53 -17.38 2.25
C GLN A 945 9.98 -16.01 2.67
N LEU A 946 8.70 -15.90 3.05
CA LEU A 946 8.08 -14.65 3.52
C LEU A 946 8.24 -14.43 5.02
N VAL A 947 8.20 -15.50 5.82
CA VAL A 947 8.10 -15.43 7.28
C VAL A 947 9.46 -15.56 7.95
N LEU A 948 10.26 -16.55 7.52
CA LEU A 948 11.51 -16.94 8.17
C LEU A 948 12.73 -16.18 7.61
N PRO A 949 13.77 -15.93 8.41
CA PRO A 949 15.07 -15.50 7.90
C PRO A 949 15.68 -16.59 7.00
N ASP A 950 16.55 -16.21 6.06
CA ASP A 950 17.26 -17.18 5.21
C ASP A 950 18.13 -18.10 6.08
N ALA A 951 17.87 -19.41 6.02
CA ALA A 951 18.60 -20.45 6.77
C ALA A 951 20.11 -20.46 6.47
N LYS A 952 20.56 -19.93 5.33
CA LYS A 952 21.99 -19.73 5.04
C LYS A 952 22.64 -18.62 5.86
N THR A 953 21.83 -17.85 6.60
CA THR A 953 22.25 -16.70 7.41
C THR A 953 21.82 -16.78 8.88
N SER A 954 20.95 -17.71 9.26
CA SER A 954 20.36 -17.83 10.60
C SER A 954 21.41 -17.78 11.71
N HIS A 955 22.38 -18.70 11.71
CA HIS A 955 23.42 -18.76 12.75
C HIS A 955 24.32 -17.51 12.82
N ILE A 956 24.59 -16.85 11.68
CA ILE A 956 25.35 -15.60 11.64
C ILE A 956 24.50 -14.47 12.27
N VAL A 957 23.20 -14.45 11.96
CA VAL A 957 22.22 -13.50 12.49
C VAL A 957 22.00 -13.70 14.00
N GLU A 958 21.82 -14.93 14.46
CA GLU A 958 21.63 -15.32 15.86
C GLU A 958 22.84 -14.93 16.73
N ARG A 959 24.05 -15.26 16.27
CA ARG A 959 25.31 -14.89 16.97
C ARG A 959 25.54 -13.37 16.98
N SER A 960 25.01 -12.65 15.98
CA SER A 960 25.04 -11.18 15.94
C SER A 960 23.99 -10.57 16.87
N MET A 961 22.77 -11.10 16.86
CA MET A 961 21.66 -10.63 17.71
C MET A 961 21.96 -10.83 19.19
N THR A 962 22.41 -12.01 19.61
CA THR A 962 22.81 -12.27 21.01
C THR A 962 23.95 -11.35 21.48
N SER A 963 24.89 -11.02 20.60
CA SER A 963 25.94 -10.01 20.86
C SER A 963 25.37 -8.61 21.02
N VAL A 964 24.44 -8.19 20.16
CA VAL A 964 23.74 -6.89 20.24
C VAL A 964 22.86 -6.79 21.50
N GLU A 965 22.16 -7.86 21.86
CA GLU A 965 21.29 -7.92 23.03
C GLU A 965 22.12 -7.84 24.31
N THR A 966 23.22 -8.59 24.41
CA THR A 966 24.16 -8.48 25.53
C THR A 966 24.77 -7.08 25.63
N ALA A 967 25.21 -6.51 24.50
CA ALA A 967 25.80 -5.16 24.46
C ALA A 967 24.79 -4.02 24.71
N THR A 968 23.48 -4.28 24.67
CA THR A 968 22.42 -3.28 24.91
C THR A 968 21.53 -3.60 26.12
N ASN A 969 21.92 -4.55 26.97
CA ASN A 969 21.09 -5.04 28.09
C ASN A 969 19.66 -5.40 27.63
N SER A 970 19.58 -6.14 26.52
CA SER A 970 18.37 -6.56 25.80
C SER A 970 17.41 -5.43 25.35
N GLN A 971 17.88 -4.17 25.32
CA GLN A 971 17.05 -3.05 24.86
C GLN A 971 16.84 -3.10 23.33
N VAL A 972 17.86 -3.47 22.55
CA VAL A 972 17.78 -3.54 21.08
C VAL A 972 17.66 -4.98 20.60
N THR A 973 16.43 -5.50 20.60
CA THR A 973 16.10 -6.75 19.91
C THR A 973 15.78 -6.49 18.43
N VAL A 974 16.19 -7.38 17.54
CA VAL A 974 15.81 -7.36 16.12
C VAL A 974 14.60 -8.29 15.93
N PRO A 975 13.47 -7.86 15.34
CA PRO A 975 12.27 -8.69 15.24
C PRO A 975 12.57 -10.05 14.57
N PRO A 976 12.04 -11.18 15.06
CA PRO A 976 12.38 -12.50 14.52
C PRO A 976 11.87 -12.67 13.08
N MET A 977 10.60 -12.37 12.84
CA MET A 977 9.90 -12.58 11.57
C MET A 977 10.11 -11.42 10.57
N LEU A 978 10.23 -11.77 9.28
CA LEU A 978 10.31 -10.79 8.18
C LEU A 978 8.94 -10.22 7.81
N HIS A 979 7.93 -11.08 7.70
CA HIS A 979 6.53 -10.67 7.54
C HIS A 979 5.66 -11.39 8.57
N VAL A 980 4.72 -10.66 9.16
CA VAL A 980 3.73 -11.22 10.09
C VAL A 980 2.45 -11.50 9.30
N PRO A 981 2.06 -12.77 9.09
CA PRO A 981 0.83 -13.11 8.38
C PRO A 981 -0.39 -12.63 9.18
N SER A 982 -1.43 -12.16 8.48
CA SER A 982 -2.71 -11.89 9.15
C SER A 982 -3.47 -13.19 9.40
N PRO A 983 -4.42 -13.22 10.35
CA PRO A 983 -5.23 -14.41 10.60
C PRO A 983 -5.94 -14.95 9.33
N ALA A 984 -6.38 -14.08 8.42
CA ALA A 984 -7.00 -14.50 7.16
C ALA A 984 -5.99 -15.13 6.15
N VAL A 985 -4.69 -14.82 6.28
CA VAL A 985 -3.63 -15.48 5.51
C VAL A 985 -3.34 -16.87 6.10
N LEU A 986 -3.24 -16.97 7.43
CA LEU A 986 -3.08 -18.26 8.12
C LEU A 986 -4.26 -19.19 7.86
N HIS A 987 -5.50 -18.72 7.99
CA HIS A 987 -6.72 -19.46 7.65
C HIS A 987 -6.70 -20.01 6.21
N ALA A 988 -6.25 -19.22 5.24
CA ALA A 988 -6.15 -19.67 3.85
C ALA A 988 -5.07 -20.73 3.66
N PHE A 989 -3.95 -20.66 4.39
CA PHE A 989 -2.90 -21.67 4.35
C PHE A 989 -3.31 -22.97 5.06
N VAL A 990 -3.92 -22.89 6.25
CA VAL A 990 -4.54 -24.03 6.95
C VAL A 990 -5.52 -24.76 6.04
N ARG A 991 -6.39 -24.04 5.33
CA ARG A 991 -7.29 -24.65 4.34
C ARG A 991 -6.56 -25.28 3.16
N ALA A 992 -5.47 -24.69 2.67
CA ALA A 992 -4.69 -25.25 1.57
C ALA A 992 -3.97 -26.56 1.96
N LEU A 993 -3.45 -26.64 3.19
CA LEU A 993 -2.83 -27.84 3.76
C LEU A 993 -3.89 -28.93 4.02
N GLY A 994 -4.96 -28.59 4.74
CA GLY A 994 -6.00 -29.53 5.16
C GLY A 994 -6.87 -30.08 4.02
N LEU A 995 -7.12 -29.30 2.96
CA LEU A 995 -7.81 -29.79 1.76
C LEU A 995 -6.94 -30.73 0.91
N ALA A 996 -5.64 -30.81 1.18
CA ALA A 996 -4.68 -31.72 0.56
C ALA A 996 -4.16 -32.78 1.54
N GLU A 997 -4.86 -32.98 2.66
CA GLU A 997 -4.57 -34.01 3.69
C GLU A 997 -3.14 -33.95 4.28
N ASP A 998 -2.52 -32.77 4.25
CA ASP A 998 -1.15 -32.50 4.72
C ASP A 998 -1.10 -32.27 6.24
N HIS A 999 -1.37 -33.34 6.99
CA HIS A 999 -1.41 -33.36 8.46
C HIS A 999 -0.08 -32.91 9.08
N ASP A 1000 1.06 -33.35 8.52
CA ASP A 1000 2.40 -32.89 8.91
C ASP A 1000 2.57 -31.39 8.69
N GLY A 1001 2.09 -30.85 7.55
CA GLY A 1001 2.09 -29.43 7.28
C GLY A 1001 1.26 -28.63 8.29
N LEU A 1002 0.08 -29.13 8.68
CA LEU A 1002 -0.76 -28.52 9.71
C LEU A 1002 -0.09 -28.51 11.09
N LEU A 1003 0.49 -29.62 11.53
CA LEU A 1003 1.20 -29.70 12.82
C LEU A 1003 2.44 -28.80 12.84
N ASN A 1004 3.25 -28.79 11.77
CA ASN A 1004 4.40 -27.90 11.67
C ASN A 1004 3.99 -26.41 11.69
N LEU A 1005 2.90 -26.05 11.01
CA LEU A 1005 2.34 -24.70 11.07
C LEU A 1005 1.84 -24.35 12.49
N LEU A 1006 1.19 -25.28 13.20
CA LEU A 1006 0.70 -25.09 14.56
C LEU A 1006 1.84 -24.92 15.58
N ARG A 1007 2.89 -25.76 15.49
CA ARG A 1007 4.13 -25.63 16.28
C ARG A 1007 4.76 -24.24 16.08
N TRP A 1008 4.89 -23.78 14.82
CA TRP A 1008 5.41 -22.46 14.50
C TRP A 1008 4.49 -21.32 14.99
N MET A 1009 3.17 -21.47 14.87
CA MET A 1009 2.19 -20.50 15.37
C MET A 1009 2.29 -20.36 16.90
N SER A 1010 2.51 -21.45 17.64
CA SER A 1010 2.69 -21.43 19.09
C SER A 1010 3.97 -20.65 19.48
N GLN A 1011 5.10 -20.97 18.85
CA GLN A 1011 6.38 -20.27 19.05
C GLN A 1011 6.32 -18.76 18.72
N SER A 1012 5.41 -18.35 17.83
CA SER A 1012 5.22 -16.96 17.40
C SER A 1012 3.96 -16.29 17.96
N ALA A 1013 3.27 -16.92 18.91
CA ALA A 1013 1.92 -16.56 19.33
C ALA A 1013 1.78 -15.12 19.85
N THR A 1014 2.81 -14.56 20.50
CA THR A 1014 2.82 -13.15 20.96
C THR A 1014 2.76 -12.17 19.79
N THR A 1015 3.68 -12.30 18.83
CA THR A 1015 3.74 -11.46 17.62
C THR A 1015 2.50 -11.64 16.74
N LEU A 1016 1.94 -12.85 16.68
CA LEU A 1016 0.67 -13.12 16.00
C LEU A 1016 -0.52 -12.48 16.71
N LYS A 1017 -0.58 -12.51 18.04
CA LYS A 1017 -1.65 -11.87 18.84
C LYS A 1017 -1.62 -10.34 18.67
N GLU A 1018 -0.46 -9.72 18.88
CA GLU A 1018 -0.24 -8.27 18.66
C GLU A 1018 -0.67 -7.82 17.26
N ALA A 1019 -0.29 -8.57 16.23
CA ALA A 1019 -0.68 -8.27 14.85
C ALA A 1019 -2.17 -8.52 14.59
N SER A 1020 -2.76 -9.55 15.21
CA SER A 1020 -4.20 -9.85 15.08
C SER A 1020 -5.07 -8.74 15.68
N ASP A 1021 -4.67 -8.19 16.83
CA ASP A 1021 -5.46 -7.19 17.57
C ASP A 1021 -5.57 -5.84 16.85
N GLU A 1022 -4.69 -5.51 15.90
CA GLU A 1022 -4.85 -4.32 15.05
C GLU A 1022 -5.96 -4.46 13.98
N TYR A 1023 -6.37 -5.70 13.64
CA TYR A 1023 -7.52 -5.95 12.75
C TYR A 1023 -8.84 -5.96 13.53
N LEU A 1024 -9.86 -5.25 13.02
CA LEU A 1024 -11.18 -5.16 13.68
C LEU A 1024 -11.84 -6.52 13.97
N ASN A 1025 -11.66 -7.50 13.07
CA ASN A 1025 -12.17 -8.87 13.23
C ASN A 1025 -11.02 -9.89 13.43
N GLY A 1026 -9.83 -9.44 13.84
CA GLY A 1026 -8.61 -10.26 13.86
C GLY A 1026 -8.68 -11.43 14.82
N GLU A 1027 -9.18 -11.19 16.04
CA GLU A 1027 -9.36 -12.22 17.07
C GLU A 1027 -10.37 -13.31 16.62
N ARG A 1028 -11.54 -12.91 16.10
CA ARG A 1028 -12.54 -13.85 15.55
C ARG A 1028 -11.97 -14.68 14.39
N MET A 1029 -11.16 -14.06 13.51
CA MET A 1029 -10.52 -14.76 12.40
C MET A 1029 -9.36 -15.66 12.86
N MET A 1030 -8.65 -15.32 13.94
CA MET A 1030 -7.65 -16.19 14.56
C MET A 1030 -8.32 -17.40 15.20
N ARG A 1031 -9.42 -17.20 15.95
CA ARG A 1031 -10.23 -18.31 16.49
C ARG A 1031 -10.73 -19.21 15.36
N ARG A 1032 -11.29 -18.64 14.29
CA ARG A 1032 -11.69 -19.39 13.08
C ARG A 1032 -10.53 -20.16 12.44
N THR A 1033 -9.30 -19.64 12.47
CA THR A 1033 -8.10 -20.34 11.98
C THR A 1033 -7.79 -21.57 12.82
N LEU A 1034 -7.87 -21.46 14.14
CA LEU A 1034 -7.62 -22.55 15.08
C LEU A 1034 -8.71 -23.64 15.00
N VAL A 1035 -9.98 -23.25 14.87
CA VAL A 1035 -11.10 -24.15 14.60
C VAL A 1035 -10.85 -24.93 13.29
N ALA A 1036 -10.39 -24.27 12.23
CA ALA A 1036 -10.06 -24.92 10.96
C ALA A 1036 -8.99 -26.01 11.12
N ILE A 1037 -7.94 -25.78 11.92
CA ILE A 1037 -6.91 -26.79 12.19
C ILE A 1037 -7.54 -28.04 12.84
N ARG A 1038 -8.42 -27.86 13.84
CA ARG A 1038 -9.16 -28.97 14.46
C ARG A 1038 -10.03 -29.73 13.43
N VAL A 1039 -10.77 -29.01 12.60
CA VAL A 1039 -11.65 -29.59 11.56
C VAL A 1039 -10.89 -30.47 10.57
N PHE A 1040 -9.70 -30.06 10.13
CA PHE A 1040 -8.91 -30.85 9.19
C PHE A 1040 -8.17 -32.02 9.87
N LEU A 1041 -7.61 -31.84 11.07
CA LEU A 1041 -6.91 -32.93 11.79
C LEU A 1041 -7.85 -34.04 12.28
N GLU A 1042 -9.13 -33.75 12.53
CA GLU A 1042 -10.14 -34.77 12.86
C GLU A 1042 -10.78 -35.43 11.63
N GLY A 1043 -10.47 -34.93 10.43
CA GLY A 1043 -11.09 -35.32 9.16
C GLY A 1043 -12.54 -34.86 9.02
N SER A 1044 -13.01 -34.72 7.77
CA SER A 1044 -14.42 -34.42 7.47
C SER A 1044 -15.30 -35.65 7.76
N LYS A 1045 -15.81 -35.75 9.00
CA LYS A 1045 -16.59 -36.87 9.57
C LYS A 1045 -18.00 -37.13 8.97
N GLU A 1046 -18.24 -36.77 7.70
CA GLU A 1046 -19.48 -37.09 6.96
C GLU A 1046 -19.81 -38.60 6.95
N ARG A 1047 -18.83 -39.47 7.23
CA ARG A 1047 -19.00 -40.94 7.31
C ARG A 1047 -19.33 -41.52 8.70
N ARG A 1048 -19.55 -40.72 9.76
CA ARG A 1048 -19.88 -41.26 11.11
C ARG A 1048 -21.21 -40.80 11.74
N PHE A 1049 -21.78 -39.67 11.32
CA PHE A 1049 -22.99 -39.13 11.98
C PHE A 1049 -24.32 -39.84 11.69
N LEU A 1050 -24.31 -40.86 10.83
CA LEU A 1050 -25.48 -41.71 10.56
C LEU A 1050 -25.63 -42.89 11.54
N GLY A 1051 -24.80 -43.00 12.59
CA GLY A 1051 -24.87 -44.13 13.51
C GLY A 1051 -24.04 -44.06 14.79
N SER A 1052 -24.29 -43.08 15.67
CA SER A 1052 -24.20 -43.30 17.13
C SER A 1052 -24.93 -42.20 17.91
N SER A 1053 -26.00 -42.56 18.62
CA SER A 1053 -26.71 -41.66 19.53
C SER A 1053 -26.18 -41.82 20.95
N ASN A 1054 -25.58 -40.77 21.53
CA ASN A 1054 -25.75 -40.31 22.91
C ASN A 1054 -24.67 -39.27 23.29
N PRO A 1055 -25.04 -38.04 23.69
CA PRO A 1055 -24.11 -37.13 24.35
C PRO A 1055 -24.01 -37.51 25.84
N SER A 1056 -22.92 -38.17 26.24
CA SER A 1056 -22.58 -38.32 27.66
C SER A 1056 -22.14 -36.98 28.25
N TYR A 1057 -22.70 -36.61 29.40
CA TYR A 1057 -22.27 -35.43 30.15
C TYR A 1057 -20.79 -35.55 30.53
N PHE A 1058 -19.94 -34.71 29.97
CA PHE A 1058 -18.54 -34.62 30.38
C PHE A 1058 -18.41 -33.85 31.70
N ASN A 1059 -17.51 -34.32 32.55
CA ASN A 1059 -17.22 -33.77 33.86
C ASN A 1059 -15.90 -32.98 33.80
N ASP A 1060 -15.87 -31.77 34.35
CA ASP A 1060 -14.92 -30.69 33.99
C ASP A 1060 -13.45 -30.88 34.49
N SER A 1061 -13.04 -32.11 34.79
CA SER A 1061 -11.78 -32.44 35.50
C SER A 1061 -11.01 -33.66 34.97
N GLU A 1062 -11.43 -34.31 33.88
CA GLU A 1062 -10.69 -35.44 33.29
C GLU A 1062 -9.76 -35.00 32.15
N VAL A 1063 -8.59 -35.64 32.05
CA VAL A 1063 -7.60 -35.35 31.00
C VAL A 1063 -8.13 -35.87 29.67
N VAL A 1064 -8.52 -34.94 28.79
CA VAL A 1064 -9.01 -35.27 27.44
C VAL A 1064 -7.90 -35.97 26.66
N SER A 1065 -8.13 -37.22 26.30
CA SER A 1065 -7.20 -38.05 25.53
C SER A 1065 -7.84 -38.47 24.20
N PHE A 1066 -7.18 -38.14 23.10
CA PHE A 1066 -7.65 -38.40 21.75
C PHE A 1066 -7.02 -39.69 21.19
N SER A 1067 -7.83 -40.49 20.48
CA SER A 1067 -7.36 -41.73 19.84
C SER A 1067 -6.50 -41.50 18.59
N ASP A 1068 -6.43 -40.27 18.09
CA ASP A 1068 -5.60 -39.87 16.96
C ASP A 1068 -4.37 -39.10 17.47
N PRO A 1069 -3.13 -39.53 17.14
CA PRO A 1069 -1.93 -38.90 17.66
C PRO A 1069 -1.74 -37.45 17.18
N ASN A 1070 -2.23 -37.11 15.98
CA ASN A 1070 -2.12 -35.76 15.42
C ASN A 1070 -3.08 -34.80 16.16
N VAL A 1071 -4.28 -35.27 16.51
CA VAL A 1071 -5.25 -34.49 17.30
C VAL A 1071 -4.77 -34.33 18.74
N GLN A 1072 -4.15 -35.37 19.33
CA GLN A 1072 -3.53 -35.25 20.66
C GLN A 1072 -2.39 -34.23 20.67
N GLU A 1073 -1.43 -34.30 19.74
CA GLU A 1073 -0.33 -33.33 19.70
C GLU A 1073 -0.85 -31.90 19.48
N ALA A 1074 -1.87 -31.72 18.64
CA ALA A 1074 -2.50 -30.43 18.43
C ALA A 1074 -3.16 -29.88 19.72
N TYR A 1075 -3.80 -30.74 20.52
CA TYR A 1075 -4.36 -30.37 21.83
C TYR A 1075 -3.27 -30.02 22.85
N ASP A 1076 -2.17 -30.77 22.87
CA ASP A 1076 -1.03 -30.52 23.76
C ASP A 1076 -0.33 -29.18 23.43
N ILE A 1077 -0.13 -28.87 22.15
CA ILE A 1077 0.39 -27.56 21.70
C ILE A 1077 -0.60 -26.44 22.06
N PHE A 1078 -1.91 -26.68 21.92
CA PHE A 1078 -2.93 -25.68 22.22
C PHE A 1078 -2.99 -25.35 23.71
N THR A 1079 -3.03 -26.37 24.58
CA THR A 1079 -3.06 -26.19 26.03
C THR A 1079 -1.77 -25.57 26.58
N ALA A 1080 -0.63 -25.81 25.93
CA ALA A 1080 0.63 -25.10 26.19
C ALA A 1080 0.64 -23.62 25.74
N THR A 1081 -0.35 -23.17 24.95
CA THR A 1081 -0.37 -21.82 24.34
C THR A 1081 -1.52 -20.95 24.88
N PRO A 1082 -1.39 -20.34 26.08
CA PRO A 1082 -2.49 -19.68 26.80
C PRO A 1082 -3.10 -18.44 26.10
N LEU A 1083 -2.47 -17.93 25.04
CA LEU A 1083 -2.98 -16.79 24.25
C LEU A 1083 -4.14 -17.17 23.31
N TRP A 1084 -4.50 -18.46 23.20
CA TRP A 1084 -5.50 -18.96 22.25
C TRP A 1084 -6.85 -19.33 22.88
N GLY A 1085 -6.96 -19.28 24.21
CA GLY A 1085 -8.18 -19.63 24.97
C GLY A 1085 -8.26 -21.13 25.29
N SER A 1086 -9.48 -21.67 25.37
CA SER A 1086 -9.75 -23.11 25.48
C SER A 1086 -9.66 -23.80 24.12
N TRP A 1087 -9.52 -25.13 24.09
CA TRP A 1087 -9.65 -25.93 22.85
C TRP A 1087 -10.98 -25.60 22.11
N PRO A 1088 -11.04 -25.63 20.76
CA PRO A 1088 -12.27 -25.36 20.02
C PRO A 1088 -13.42 -26.30 20.41
N SER A 1089 -14.61 -25.75 20.67
CA SER A 1089 -15.79 -26.54 21.05
C SER A 1089 -16.39 -27.31 19.86
N GLU A 1090 -17.24 -28.30 20.14
CA GLU A 1090 -18.06 -28.95 19.09
C GLU A 1090 -18.92 -27.92 18.35
N GLU A 1091 -19.52 -26.97 19.07
CA GLU A 1091 -20.36 -25.91 18.48
C GLU A 1091 -19.58 -25.05 17.49
N GLU A 1092 -18.35 -24.63 17.83
CA GLU A 1092 -17.48 -23.87 16.92
C GLU A 1092 -17.10 -24.70 15.67
N VAL A 1093 -16.87 -26.00 15.83
CA VAL A 1093 -16.59 -26.94 14.73
C VAL A 1093 -17.81 -27.10 13.82
N TRP A 1094 -19.01 -27.27 14.38
CA TRP A 1094 -20.26 -27.35 13.60
C TRP A 1094 -20.55 -26.04 12.85
N ASP A 1095 -20.42 -24.88 13.51
CA ASP A 1095 -20.57 -23.56 12.90
C ASP A 1095 -19.58 -23.36 11.73
N TYR A 1096 -18.33 -23.79 11.91
CA TYR A 1096 -17.31 -23.71 10.86
C TYR A 1096 -17.74 -24.50 9.62
N VAL A 1097 -18.11 -25.77 9.78
CA VAL A 1097 -18.48 -26.65 8.67
C VAL A 1097 -19.74 -26.15 7.94
N HIS A 1098 -20.77 -25.72 8.66
CA HIS A 1098 -21.98 -25.15 8.04
C HIS A 1098 -21.71 -23.83 7.30
N TRP A 1099 -20.74 -23.01 7.75
CA TRP A 1099 -20.34 -21.79 7.04
C TRP A 1099 -19.44 -22.08 5.83
N GLU A 1100 -18.66 -23.17 5.84
CA GLU A 1100 -17.89 -23.63 4.68
C GLU A 1100 -18.80 -24.23 3.59
N HIS A 1101 -19.90 -24.87 4.00
CA HIS A 1101 -20.90 -25.52 3.15
C HIS A 1101 -22.29 -24.84 3.28
N PRO A 1102 -22.48 -23.61 2.75
CA PRO A 1102 -23.82 -23.08 2.55
C PRO A 1102 -24.59 -24.04 1.63
N VAL A 1103 -25.73 -24.54 2.09
CA VAL A 1103 -26.56 -25.51 1.38
C VAL A 1103 -26.89 -24.99 -0.02
N GLN A 1104 -26.63 -25.81 -1.04
CA GLN A 1104 -26.86 -25.49 -2.46
C GLN A 1104 -28.27 -25.86 -2.92
#